data_AF-A0A8W8K7E0-F1
#
_entry.id   AF-A0A8W8K7E0-F1
#
_cell.length_a   1.000
_cell.length_b   1.000
_cell.length_c   1.000
_cell.angle_alpha   90.00
_cell.angle_beta   90.00
_cell.angle_gamma   90.00
#
_symmetry.space_group_name_H-M   'P 1'
#
loop_
_entity.id
_entity.type
_entity.pdbx_description
1 polymer ?
#
loop_
_entity_poly.entity_id
_entity_poly.type
_entity_poly.pdbx_seq_one_letter_code
_entity_poly.pdbx_strand_id
1 'polypeptide(L)'
;MGVPKFYRWVSERYPCLSETVKEYQIPEFDNLYLDMNGIIHVCSHPEDDNPHFRITEEKIFKDIFHYLEFLFRMIKPRKVFFMAIDGVAPRAKMNQQRGRRFRSAREAEALERKARESGETLPTEKRFDSNCITPGTEFMVKLHEQLKYFVTSKISSDPLWHGVDVYLSGHETPGEGEHKVMDFIRCQKSKPDYDANTRHCLYGLDADLMMLGLATHEPHFSLLREEVRFGGKKDRNKRPATPEETTFHLLHLSLFREYLDFEFSFLKDKLPFGYSLENIIDDWILMGFLVGNDFIPHLPHLHIQHDALPLLWKTYMTILPECGGYMNEGGHLNLERFDRYMKELAKFDLDKFSEVFTDLKWFEGKTAERSEKEQMEGNFRKNKKDNLNQFLLLESLDNSEVEGQPSENQEKAQLDEDTEDLAEEEDEDSDTFDEEFRLHKRNYYMTKLEYEDVDKQVLRDQCEEYVRAIQWILLYYFEGVPSWSWFYPHHYAPFISDVTDFKDMEIKFEMGSPFLPFQQLMAVLPAASKELLPEPYQKLMTQDISPVIDFYPVDFQTDLNGKQQEWEAVVLIPFIDEARLLEAMKSVENQLSPSEKKRNAHGPCLLYDYTPDTLEPCTSTLPGVFQDIINNHARLRELGVDAFRVDPDKMVKGLMPQVRLDVYFPGFPTLKHIPHKAFLKKEGVKVFQMNSRNENMMLEILEDPDKPVDIEDVAETLLGNTTYVGWPHLFEAKVVQVSNDTDRYVLVEAHQKGGKGPKVKEIVKEVLNNSECNIWQKEVSSIKERYHDRLGVVIGNTSVLLKALPMNGRTFVCGSHGVITLQKQFSQNPVPFVYQATVKDISVHDPSFCQYKTLSELFPVGEVAFMLGWPHYGCQGEVLDVEEGESPRVRINVTTLEEPNLAKFNDTERYNQQYYTSFQAAQWLGIGSHFLSRITGCIFIKPGSRANPKDAHMVNIGLNLKFTKKCEEIPGYTRLTPEGWLYSQKASDTVLEYLEKFPELWDIVANMDREKNDVIYEEDIFKNLRETMENVVEYVKSLPCSQIKPQKVGANVLDEGVVQAIQKEAQTINERNKKR
;
A
#
# COMPACT_ATOMS: atom_id res chain seq x y z
N MET A 1 -2.90 -4.63 6.89
CA MET A 1 -3.22 -4.65 8.33
C MET A 1 -3.38 -3.20 8.78
N GLY A 2 -3.53 -2.95 10.08
CA GLY A 2 -3.71 -1.60 10.60
C GLY A 2 -5.11 -1.06 10.38
N VAL A 3 -5.22 0.18 9.88
CA VAL A 3 -6.52 0.84 9.66
C VAL A 3 -7.11 0.50 8.26
N PRO A 4 -8.22 -0.27 8.16
CA PRO A 4 -8.73 -0.71 6.86
C PRO A 4 -9.17 0.47 5.97
N LYS A 5 -8.82 0.42 4.67
CA LYS A 5 -9.13 1.46 3.66
C LYS A 5 -8.48 2.83 3.90
N PHE A 6 -7.66 2.99 4.95
CA PHE A 6 -7.04 4.27 5.31
C PHE A 6 -6.15 4.86 4.22
N TYR A 7 -5.21 4.07 3.68
CA TYR A 7 -4.35 4.50 2.57
C TYR A 7 -5.16 5.09 1.41
N ARG A 8 -6.23 4.41 1.00
CA ARG A 8 -7.10 4.87 -0.09
C ARG A 8 -7.78 6.20 0.26
N TRP A 9 -8.40 6.27 1.44
CA TRP A 9 -9.12 7.46 1.88
C TRP A 9 -8.20 8.68 1.99
N VAL A 10 -7.02 8.51 2.60
CA VAL A 10 -6.02 9.59 2.74
C VAL A 10 -5.48 10.03 1.38
N SER A 11 -5.20 9.09 0.48
CA SER A 11 -4.71 9.39 -0.87
C SER A 11 -5.76 10.10 -1.72
N GLU A 12 -7.05 9.78 -1.55
CA GLU A 12 -8.14 10.51 -2.20
C GLU A 12 -8.36 11.90 -1.57
N ARG A 13 -8.25 12.03 -0.24
CA ARG A 13 -8.38 13.33 0.44
C ARG A 13 -7.25 14.30 0.06
N TYR A 14 -6.03 13.79 -0.10
CA TYR A 14 -4.83 14.55 -0.43
C TYR A 14 -4.21 14.01 -1.73
N PRO A 15 -4.68 14.45 -2.90
CA PRO A 15 -4.43 13.73 -4.16
C PRO A 15 -2.97 13.74 -4.65
N CYS A 16 -2.16 14.70 -4.17
CA CYS A 16 -0.74 14.81 -4.51
C CYS A 16 0.18 13.95 -3.63
N LEU A 17 -0.33 13.15 -2.69
CA LEU A 17 0.55 12.40 -1.77
C LEU A 17 1.42 11.35 -2.44
N SER A 18 0.95 10.77 -3.55
CA SER A 18 1.61 9.65 -4.19
C SER A 18 1.90 9.90 -5.66
N GLU A 19 3.11 9.53 -6.07
CA GLU A 19 3.50 9.50 -7.47
C GLU A 19 3.90 8.08 -7.91
N THR A 20 3.70 7.79 -9.20
CA THR A 20 4.15 6.52 -9.78
C THR A 20 5.64 6.58 -10.07
N VAL A 21 6.36 5.60 -9.53
CA VAL A 21 7.80 5.50 -9.71
C VAL A 21 8.14 5.12 -11.14
N LYS A 22 9.11 5.81 -11.72
CA LYS A 22 9.80 5.38 -12.93
C LYS A 22 11.28 5.28 -12.63
N GLU A 23 11.97 4.33 -13.25
CA GLU A 23 13.36 3.98 -12.93
C GLU A 23 14.35 5.17 -13.00
N TYR A 24 14.10 6.14 -13.88
CA TYR A 24 14.93 7.35 -14.01
C TYR A 24 14.48 8.54 -13.12
N GLN A 25 13.36 8.39 -12.40
CA GLN A 25 12.78 9.46 -11.56
C GLN A 25 12.90 9.17 -10.06
N ILE A 26 13.58 8.09 -9.68
CA ILE A 26 13.69 7.69 -8.28
C ILE A 26 14.62 8.67 -7.56
N PRO A 27 14.15 9.31 -6.46
CA PRO A 27 15.01 10.13 -5.63
C PRO A 27 16.15 9.30 -5.06
N GLU A 28 17.24 9.99 -4.74
CA GLU A 28 18.27 9.38 -3.92
C GLU A 28 17.81 9.24 -2.47
N PHE A 29 18.07 8.08 -1.89
CA PHE A 29 17.83 7.80 -0.48
C PHE A 29 19.12 7.45 0.22
N ASP A 30 19.24 7.87 1.48
CA ASP A 30 20.37 7.47 2.32
C ASP A 30 20.10 6.08 2.91
N ASN A 31 18.86 5.86 3.36
CA ASN A 31 18.47 4.65 4.06
C ASN A 31 17.25 3.99 3.41
N LEU A 32 17.33 2.69 3.15
CA LEU A 32 16.21 1.85 2.72
C LEU A 32 15.89 0.83 3.81
N TYR A 33 14.62 0.79 4.22
CA TYR A 33 14.11 -0.14 5.21
C TYR A 33 13.05 -1.04 4.56
N LEU A 34 13.10 -2.35 4.81
CA LEU A 34 12.14 -3.31 4.30
C LEU A 34 11.41 -3.99 5.45
N ASP A 35 10.08 -3.87 5.48
CA ASP A 35 9.25 -4.85 6.14
C ASP A 35 9.10 -6.09 5.22
N MET A 36 9.75 -7.17 5.63
CA MET A 36 9.89 -8.38 4.83
C MET A 36 8.63 -9.24 4.81
N ASN A 37 7.74 -9.10 5.78
CA ASN A 37 6.61 -10.01 5.94
C ASN A 37 5.69 -9.97 4.72
N GLY A 38 5.43 -8.78 4.17
CA GLY A 38 4.69 -8.62 2.90
C GLY A 38 5.35 -9.35 1.72
N ILE A 39 6.68 -9.27 1.59
CA ILE A 39 7.44 -9.94 0.52
C ILE A 39 7.35 -11.46 0.67
N ILE A 40 7.54 -11.98 1.89
CA ILE A 40 7.49 -13.43 2.15
C ILE A 40 6.11 -13.99 1.79
N HIS A 41 5.03 -13.27 2.13
CA HIS A 41 3.66 -13.67 1.75
C HIS A 41 3.48 -13.70 0.22
N VAL A 42 3.88 -12.65 -0.49
CA VAL A 42 3.75 -12.56 -1.96
C VAL A 42 4.54 -13.65 -2.67
N CYS A 43 5.77 -13.94 -2.23
CA CYS A 43 6.63 -14.95 -2.85
C CYS A 43 6.26 -16.40 -2.49
N SER A 44 5.55 -16.64 -1.39
CA SER A 44 5.21 -18.00 -0.95
C SER A 44 3.82 -18.48 -1.34
N HIS A 45 2.85 -17.59 -1.50
CA HIS A 45 1.49 -17.97 -1.91
C HIS A 45 0.79 -16.84 -2.69
N PRO A 46 1.23 -16.57 -3.92
CA PRO A 46 0.60 -15.54 -4.76
C PRO A 46 -0.85 -15.85 -5.15
N GLU A 47 -1.25 -17.14 -5.12
CA GLU A 47 -2.58 -17.64 -5.50
C GLU A 47 -3.30 -18.35 -4.34
N ASP A 48 -3.52 -17.66 -3.22
CA ASP A 48 -4.16 -18.24 -2.02
C ASP A 48 -5.57 -18.81 -2.24
N ASP A 49 -6.28 -18.30 -3.25
CA ASP A 49 -7.63 -18.75 -3.62
C ASP A 49 -7.63 -20.03 -4.50
N ASN A 50 -6.45 -20.54 -4.88
CA ASN A 50 -6.31 -21.71 -5.74
C ASN A 50 -5.94 -22.97 -4.92
N PRO A 51 -6.86 -23.95 -4.74
CA PRO A 51 -6.57 -25.15 -3.96
C PRO A 51 -5.51 -26.07 -4.59
N HIS A 52 -5.22 -25.92 -5.89
CA HIS A 52 -4.25 -26.74 -6.62
C HIS A 52 -2.83 -26.17 -6.61
N PHE A 53 -2.64 -24.92 -6.16
CA PHE A 53 -1.33 -24.27 -6.19
C PHE A 53 -0.32 -24.97 -5.27
N ARG A 54 0.89 -25.23 -5.78
CA ARG A 54 2.02 -25.81 -5.05
C ARG A 54 3.30 -25.09 -5.41
N ILE A 55 4.17 -24.89 -4.41
CA ILE A 55 5.47 -24.24 -4.56
C ILE A 55 6.47 -24.86 -3.59
N THR A 56 7.72 -24.99 -4.02
CA THR A 56 8.81 -25.53 -3.19
C THR A 56 9.51 -24.41 -2.42
N GLU A 57 10.04 -24.70 -1.23
CA GLU A 57 10.83 -23.73 -0.45
C GLU A 57 11.97 -23.11 -1.26
N GLU A 58 12.65 -23.90 -2.10
CA GLU A 58 13.74 -23.43 -2.97
C GLU A 58 13.28 -22.34 -3.95
N LYS A 59 12.08 -22.50 -4.52
CA LYS A 59 11.50 -21.50 -5.44
C LYS A 59 11.10 -20.24 -4.66
N ILE A 60 10.51 -20.39 -3.48
CA ILE A 60 10.18 -19.26 -2.59
C ILE A 60 11.44 -18.44 -2.28
N PHE A 61 12.55 -19.08 -1.89
CA PHE A 61 13.80 -18.39 -1.56
C PHE A 61 14.38 -17.64 -2.76
N LYS A 62 14.38 -18.25 -3.96
CA LYS A 62 14.79 -17.56 -5.19
C LYS A 62 13.95 -16.33 -5.49
N ASP A 63 12.63 -16.44 -5.31
CA ASP A 63 11.70 -15.35 -5.59
C ASP A 63 11.89 -14.20 -4.58
N ILE A 64 12.14 -14.52 -3.30
CA ILE A 64 12.50 -13.52 -2.28
C ILE A 64 13.82 -12.83 -2.64
N PHE A 65 14.87 -13.57 -3.01
CA PHE A 65 16.16 -12.97 -3.37
C PHE A 65 16.05 -12.04 -4.59
N HIS A 66 15.29 -12.46 -5.60
CA HIS A 66 15.01 -11.66 -6.79
C HIS A 66 14.28 -10.36 -6.42
N TYR A 67 13.29 -10.45 -5.55
CA TYR A 67 12.53 -9.28 -5.07
C TYR A 67 13.44 -8.30 -4.30
N LEU A 68 14.30 -8.80 -3.40
CA LEU A 68 15.23 -7.97 -2.63
C LEU A 68 16.26 -7.27 -3.53
N GLU A 69 16.84 -8.00 -4.47
CA GLU A 69 17.77 -7.44 -5.44
C GLU A 69 17.10 -6.34 -6.28
N PHE A 70 15.88 -6.57 -6.74
CA PHE A 70 15.13 -5.59 -7.51
C PHE A 70 14.90 -4.31 -6.70
N LEU A 71 14.39 -4.41 -5.46
CA LEU A 71 14.16 -3.25 -4.60
C LEU A 71 15.45 -2.48 -4.30
N PHE A 72 16.54 -3.19 -3.99
CA PHE A 72 17.84 -2.57 -3.72
C PHE A 72 18.37 -1.82 -4.95
N ARG A 73 18.31 -2.43 -6.14
CA ARG A 73 18.75 -1.81 -7.40
C ARG A 73 17.88 -0.64 -7.83
N MET A 74 16.60 -0.68 -7.49
CA MET A 74 15.65 0.39 -7.76
C MET A 74 15.94 1.63 -6.89
N ILE A 75 16.13 1.45 -5.58
CA ILE A 75 16.27 2.57 -4.63
C ILE A 75 17.72 3.04 -4.46
N LYS A 76 18.70 2.14 -4.55
CA LYS A 76 20.15 2.41 -4.40
C LYS A 76 20.48 3.21 -3.12
N PRO A 77 20.20 2.65 -1.92
CA PRO A 77 20.49 3.33 -0.67
C PRO A 77 21.99 3.64 -0.53
N ARG A 78 22.34 4.81 0.01
CA ARG A 78 23.73 5.28 0.12
C ARG A 78 24.45 4.92 1.41
N LYS A 79 23.71 4.69 2.50
CA LYS A 79 24.27 4.49 3.84
C LYS A 79 23.77 3.21 4.48
N VAL A 80 22.45 2.99 4.51
CA VAL A 80 21.85 1.88 5.25
C VAL A 80 20.87 1.08 4.39
N PHE A 81 20.97 -0.24 4.46
CA PHE A 81 19.94 -1.15 4.00
C PHE A 81 19.50 -2.07 5.15
N PHE A 82 18.26 -1.90 5.62
CA PHE A 82 17.75 -2.60 6.80
C PHE A 82 16.61 -3.54 6.41
N MET A 83 16.80 -4.85 6.61
CA MET A 83 15.78 -5.87 6.38
C MET A 83 15.21 -6.34 7.72
N ALA A 84 13.93 -6.12 7.95
CA ALA A 84 13.24 -6.48 9.18
C ALA A 84 12.20 -7.58 8.91
N ILE A 85 12.31 -8.69 9.64
CA ILE A 85 11.35 -9.80 9.62
C ILE A 85 10.67 -9.83 10.98
N ASP A 86 9.36 -10.11 11.04
CA ASP A 86 8.67 -10.26 12.33
C ASP A 86 9.33 -11.35 13.19
N GLY A 87 9.65 -10.96 14.42
CA GLY A 87 10.02 -11.85 15.51
C GLY A 87 8.86 -12.08 16.46
N VAL A 88 9.18 -12.49 17.68
CA VAL A 88 8.15 -12.67 18.72
C VAL A 88 7.51 -11.32 19.04
N ALA A 89 6.20 -11.22 18.90
CA ALA A 89 5.45 -9.97 19.10
C ALA A 89 4.99 -9.82 20.56
N PRO A 90 4.70 -8.58 21.03
CA PRO A 90 4.07 -8.35 22.32
C PRO A 90 2.69 -9.00 22.43
N ARG A 91 2.26 -9.36 23.65
CA ARG A 91 0.98 -10.05 23.89
C ARG A 91 -0.23 -9.27 23.38
N ALA A 92 -0.18 -7.93 23.40
CA ALA A 92 -1.17 -7.05 22.80
C ALA A 92 -1.47 -7.40 21.32
N LYS A 93 -0.46 -7.75 20.51
CA LYS A 93 -0.65 -8.15 19.11
C LYS A 93 -0.96 -9.63 18.93
N MET A 94 -0.55 -10.49 19.87
CA MET A 94 -0.67 -11.94 19.73
C MET A 94 -2.12 -12.41 19.53
N ASN A 95 -3.10 -11.77 20.18
CA ASN A 95 -4.52 -12.12 20.02
C ASN A 95 -5.01 -11.86 18.59
N GLN A 96 -4.61 -10.74 18.00
CA GLN A 96 -4.92 -10.42 16.60
C GLN A 96 -4.27 -11.43 15.65
N GLN A 97 -2.98 -11.77 15.87
CA GLN A 97 -2.29 -12.77 15.07
C GLN A 97 -3.00 -14.12 15.16
N ARG A 98 -3.38 -14.54 16.37
CA ARG A 98 -4.08 -15.79 16.63
C ARG A 98 -5.40 -15.86 15.88
N GLY A 99 -6.23 -14.83 15.98
CA GLY A 99 -7.49 -14.75 15.23
C GLY A 99 -7.27 -14.92 13.72
N ARG A 100 -6.23 -14.30 13.17
CA ARG A 100 -5.85 -14.46 11.75
C ARG A 100 -5.41 -15.88 11.39
N ARG A 101 -4.61 -16.55 12.23
CA ARG A 101 -4.14 -17.94 11.97
C ARG A 101 -5.27 -18.96 12.05
N PHE A 102 -6.21 -18.78 12.98
CA PHE A 102 -7.41 -19.62 13.06
C PHE A 102 -8.29 -19.44 11.81
N ARG A 103 -8.44 -18.20 11.35
CA ARG A 103 -9.22 -17.92 10.14
C ARG A 103 -8.58 -18.50 8.88
N SER A 104 -7.28 -18.28 8.66
CA SER A 104 -6.58 -18.81 7.48
C SER A 104 -6.66 -20.33 7.40
N ALA A 105 -6.52 -21.03 8.53
CA ALA A 105 -6.68 -22.48 8.59
C ALA A 105 -8.11 -22.93 8.21
N ARG A 106 -9.14 -22.27 8.76
CA ARG A 106 -10.55 -22.56 8.44
C ARG A 106 -10.89 -22.31 6.97
N GLU A 107 -10.39 -21.20 6.41
CA GLU A 107 -10.58 -20.85 5.00
C GLU A 107 -9.88 -21.84 4.07
N ALA A 108 -8.67 -22.28 4.41
CA ALA A 108 -7.93 -23.29 3.64
C ALA A 108 -8.66 -24.64 3.62
N GLU A 109 -9.15 -25.10 4.78
CA GLU A 109 -9.92 -26.35 4.88
C GLU A 109 -11.24 -26.26 4.11
N ALA A 110 -11.96 -25.14 4.22
CA ALA A 110 -13.20 -24.92 3.49
C ALA A 110 -12.98 -24.93 1.96
N LEU A 111 -11.88 -24.36 1.48
CA LEU A 111 -11.51 -24.35 0.07
C LEU A 111 -11.21 -25.76 -0.45
N GLU A 112 -10.43 -26.55 0.30
CA GLU A 112 -10.14 -27.95 -0.05
C GLU A 112 -11.40 -28.81 -0.04
N ARG A 113 -12.27 -28.64 0.97
CA ARG A 113 -13.55 -29.35 1.06
C ARG A 113 -14.41 -29.06 -0.16
N LYS A 114 -14.54 -27.77 -0.53
CA LYS A 114 -15.31 -27.35 -1.70
C LYS A 114 -14.77 -27.93 -3.01
N ALA A 115 -13.45 -28.00 -3.17
CA ALA A 115 -12.83 -28.61 -4.35
C ALA A 115 -13.14 -30.12 -4.43
N ARG A 116 -13.03 -30.85 -3.30
CA ARG A 116 -13.37 -32.28 -3.22
C ARG A 116 -14.86 -32.53 -3.49
N GLU A 117 -15.75 -31.72 -2.92
CA GLU A 117 -17.20 -31.78 -3.15
C GLU A 117 -17.57 -31.50 -4.62
N SER A 118 -16.79 -30.65 -5.29
CA SER A 118 -16.94 -30.35 -6.71
C SER A 118 -16.38 -31.45 -7.63
N GLY A 119 -15.85 -32.54 -7.06
CA GLY A 119 -15.29 -33.67 -7.81
C GLY A 119 -13.87 -33.45 -8.33
N GLU A 120 -13.18 -32.38 -7.88
CA GLU A 120 -11.82 -32.07 -8.31
C GLU A 120 -10.79 -32.97 -7.60
N THR A 121 -9.83 -33.51 -8.36
CA THR A 121 -8.71 -34.27 -7.80
C THR A 121 -7.58 -33.32 -7.40
N LEU A 122 -7.37 -33.14 -6.10
CA LEU A 122 -6.28 -32.32 -5.58
C LEU A 122 -4.91 -33.01 -5.75
N PRO A 123 -3.81 -32.24 -5.90
CA PRO A 123 -2.46 -32.78 -5.94
C PRO A 123 -2.13 -33.61 -4.68
N THR A 124 -1.29 -34.64 -4.85
CA THR A 124 -0.83 -35.50 -3.74
C THR A 124 0.10 -34.77 -2.76
N GLU A 125 0.78 -33.74 -3.23
CA GLU A 125 1.62 -32.88 -2.39
C GLU A 125 0.75 -32.03 -1.47
N LYS A 126 1.20 -31.83 -0.22
CA LYS A 126 0.51 -30.95 0.74
C LYS A 126 0.55 -29.50 0.24
N ARG A 127 -0.54 -28.77 0.47
CA ARG A 127 -0.58 -27.32 0.25
C ARG A 127 0.39 -26.63 1.21
N PHE A 128 0.99 -25.53 0.76
CA PHE A 128 1.80 -24.66 1.62
C PHE A 128 0.93 -24.03 2.73
N ASP A 129 1.24 -24.32 3.99
CA ASP A 129 0.57 -23.70 5.14
C ASP A 129 1.21 -22.33 5.44
N SER A 130 0.49 -21.24 5.11
CA SER A 130 0.97 -19.88 5.31
C SER A 130 1.17 -19.50 6.79
N ASN A 131 0.61 -20.27 7.73
CA ASN A 131 0.86 -20.08 9.17
C ASN A 131 2.32 -20.39 9.54
N CYS A 132 3.09 -21.05 8.67
CA CYS A 132 4.52 -21.25 8.86
C CYS A 132 5.34 -19.95 8.86
N ILE A 133 4.77 -18.84 8.38
CA ILE A 133 5.34 -17.48 8.44
C ILE A 133 5.07 -16.91 9.84
N THR A 134 5.63 -17.59 10.84
CA THR A 134 5.59 -17.24 12.26
C THR A 134 6.95 -17.60 12.87
N PRO A 135 7.52 -16.77 13.76
CA PRO A 135 8.82 -17.05 14.39
C PRO A 135 8.88 -18.42 15.07
N GLY A 136 10.02 -19.09 14.95
CA GLY A 136 10.26 -20.40 15.59
C GLY A 136 9.87 -21.61 14.75
N THR A 137 9.19 -21.44 13.62
CA THR A 137 8.93 -22.53 12.69
C THR A 137 10.20 -22.96 11.97
N GLU A 138 10.22 -24.18 11.44
CA GLU A 138 11.36 -24.67 10.66
C GLU A 138 11.58 -23.85 9.38
N PHE A 139 10.49 -23.45 8.73
CA PHE A 139 10.53 -22.62 7.52
C PHE A 139 11.26 -21.29 7.79
N MET A 140 10.92 -20.58 8.87
CA MET A 140 11.54 -19.29 9.18
C MET A 140 13.02 -19.41 9.52
N VAL A 141 13.44 -20.49 10.19
CA VAL A 141 14.86 -20.76 10.45
C VAL A 141 15.63 -21.01 9.15
N LYS A 142 15.08 -21.83 8.25
CA LYS A 142 15.68 -22.06 6.93
C LYS A 142 15.78 -20.75 6.14
N LEU A 143 14.69 -19.98 6.10
CA LEU A 143 14.66 -18.68 5.43
C LEU A 143 15.73 -17.72 6.00
N HIS A 144 15.89 -17.69 7.32
CA HIS A 144 16.89 -16.83 7.95
C HIS A 144 18.33 -17.21 7.53
N GLU A 145 18.66 -18.50 7.50
CA GLU A 145 19.96 -18.97 7.01
C GLU A 145 20.17 -18.67 5.51
N GLN A 146 19.12 -18.81 4.70
CA GLN A 146 19.18 -18.41 3.28
C GLN A 146 19.43 -16.90 3.11
N LEU A 147 18.82 -16.05 3.93
CA LEU A 147 19.04 -14.61 3.88
C LEU A 147 20.46 -14.23 4.31
N LYS A 148 21.04 -14.90 5.32
CA LYS A 148 22.46 -14.72 5.68
C LYS A 148 23.37 -15.04 4.50
N TYR A 149 23.11 -16.16 3.81
CA TYR A 149 23.84 -16.53 2.60
C TYR A 149 23.67 -15.48 1.49
N PHE A 150 22.44 -15.01 1.24
CA PHE A 150 22.15 -14.02 0.20
C PHE A 150 22.91 -12.71 0.45
N VAL A 151 22.86 -12.16 1.66
CA VAL A 151 23.57 -10.92 2.00
C VAL A 151 25.07 -11.09 1.84
N THR A 152 25.62 -12.21 2.34
CA THR A 152 27.04 -12.54 2.20
C THR A 152 27.44 -12.62 0.73
N SER A 153 26.62 -13.27 -0.09
CA SER A 153 26.82 -13.40 -1.54
C SER A 153 26.80 -12.05 -2.24
N LYS A 154 25.79 -11.21 -1.97
CA LYS A 154 25.65 -9.90 -2.58
C LYS A 154 26.77 -8.95 -2.21
N ILE A 155 27.11 -8.82 -0.93
CA ILE A 155 28.24 -7.98 -0.50
C ILE A 155 29.58 -8.47 -1.09
N SER A 156 29.74 -9.77 -1.29
CA SER A 156 31.00 -10.33 -1.82
C SER A 156 31.12 -10.25 -3.34
N SER A 157 30.01 -10.08 -4.07
CA SER A 157 29.97 -10.18 -5.54
C SER A 157 29.45 -8.95 -6.26
N ASP A 158 28.69 -8.08 -5.59
CA ASP A 158 28.03 -6.92 -6.18
C ASP A 158 28.59 -5.60 -5.60
N PRO A 159 29.37 -4.85 -6.39
CA PRO A 159 29.94 -3.57 -5.96
C PRO A 159 28.92 -2.53 -5.50
N LEU A 160 27.65 -2.62 -5.91
CA LEU A 160 26.61 -1.69 -5.45
C LEU A 160 26.29 -1.84 -3.96
N TRP A 161 26.64 -2.97 -3.36
CA TRP A 161 26.47 -3.24 -1.93
C TRP A 161 27.67 -2.79 -1.11
N HIS A 162 28.77 -2.37 -1.76
CA HIS A 162 29.94 -1.85 -1.07
C HIS A 162 29.67 -0.45 -0.54
N GLY A 163 30.07 -0.18 0.71
CA GLY A 163 29.87 1.13 1.36
C GLY A 163 28.46 1.35 1.95
N VAL A 164 27.60 0.34 1.93
CA VAL A 164 26.29 0.34 2.60
C VAL A 164 26.34 -0.60 3.80
N ASP A 165 25.92 -0.12 4.97
CA ASP A 165 25.72 -0.96 6.14
C ASP A 165 24.42 -1.76 5.98
N VAL A 166 24.53 -3.09 5.93
CA VAL A 166 23.40 -3.99 5.73
C VAL A 166 22.98 -4.63 7.05
N TYR A 167 21.79 -4.31 7.52
CA TYR A 167 21.22 -4.88 8.74
C TYR A 167 20.20 -5.97 8.39
N LEU A 168 20.36 -7.16 8.95
CA LEU A 168 19.41 -8.25 8.88
C LEU A 168 18.85 -8.51 10.29
N SER A 169 17.66 -7.98 10.56
CA SER A 169 16.93 -8.23 11.79
C SER A 169 15.91 -9.36 11.56
N GLY A 170 16.37 -10.60 11.76
CA GLY A 170 15.59 -11.80 11.48
C GLY A 170 14.46 -12.08 12.48
N HIS A 171 13.79 -13.22 12.29
CA HIS A 171 12.73 -13.71 13.18
C HIS A 171 13.25 -14.08 14.59
N GLU A 172 14.57 -14.26 14.74
CA GLU A 172 15.21 -14.59 16.01
C GLU A 172 15.22 -13.39 16.98
N THR A 173 15.28 -12.17 16.44
CA THR A 173 15.17 -10.93 17.23
C THR A 173 13.70 -10.66 17.57
N PRO A 174 13.32 -10.48 18.85
CA PRO A 174 11.95 -10.11 19.23
C PRO A 174 11.47 -8.79 18.62
N GLY A 175 10.16 -8.63 18.49
CA GLY A 175 9.49 -7.44 17.96
C GLY A 175 8.97 -7.64 16.54
N GLU A 176 8.09 -6.73 16.11
CA GLU A 176 7.56 -6.69 14.75
C GLU A 176 8.54 -5.98 13.81
N GLY A 177 8.55 -6.35 12.53
CA GLY A 177 9.49 -5.82 11.54
C GLY A 177 9.46 -4.29 11.48
N GLU A 178 8.27 -3.70 11.37
CA GLU A 178 8.08 -2.25 11.32
C GLU A 178 8.55 -1.55 12.61
N HIS A 179 8.30 -2.11 13.79
CA HIS A 179 8.75 -1.52 15.05
C HIS A 179 10.26 -1.65 15.27
N LYS A 180 10.90 -2.75 14.80
CA LYS A 180 12.37 -2.85 14.81
C LYS A 180 13.03 -1.77 13.94
N VAL A 181 12.43 -1.45 12.80
CA VAL A 181 12.86 -0.33 11.96
C VAL A 181 12.72 0.99 12.71
N MET A 182 11.59 1.22 13.39
CA MET A 182 11.38 2.46 14.13
C MET A 182 12.33 2.60 15.33
N ASP A 183 12.61 1.50 16.05
CA ASP A 183 13.64 1.46 17.09
C ASP A 183 15.02 1.86 16.54
N PHE A 184 15.38 1.31 15.37
CA PHE A 184 16.61 1.69 14.69
C PHE A 184 16.65 3.18 14.34
N ILE A 185 15.58 3.74 13.74
CA ILE A 185 15.52 5.16 13.38
C ILE A 185 15.66 6.05 14.62
N ARG A 186 14.92 5.75 15.69
CA ARG A 186 15.03 6.48 16.98
C ARG A 186 16.44 6.41 17.55
N CYS A 187 17.07 5.25 17.51
CA CYS A 187 18.45 5.05 17.95
C CYS A 187 19.43 5.89 17.13
N GLN A 188 19.32 5.89 15.80
CA GLN A 188 20.18 6.71 14.95
C GLN A 188 19.98 8.20 15.20
N LYS A 189 18.73 8.66 15.27
CA LYS A 189 18.38 10.07 15.52
C LYS A 189 18.89 10.59 16.86
N SER A 190 19.02 9.70 17.85
CA SER A 190 19.54 10.03 19.18
C SER A 190 21.07 10.14 19.22
N LYS A 191 21.78 9.81 18.13
CA LYS A 191 23.24 9.99 18.04
C LYS A 191 23.61 11.45 17.78
N PRO A 192 24.70 11.95 18.38
CA PRO A 192 25.08 13.36 18.28
C PRO A 192 25.56 13.78 16.87
N ASP A 193 26.01 12.82 16.06
CA ASP A 193 26.50 13.01 14.69
C ASP A 193 25.45 12.69 13.61
N TYR A 194 24.19 12.47 14.01
CA TYR A 194 23.11 12.20 13.07
C TYR A 194 22.81 13.41 12.17
N ASP A 195 22.71 13.16 10.87
CA ASP A 195 22.31 14.16 9.88
C ASP A 195 20.79 14.34 9.91
N ALA A 196 20.34 15.50 10.40
CA ALA A 196 18.93 15.87 10.49
C ALA A 196 18.20 15.94 9.13
N ASN A 197 18.91 15.86 8.00
CA ASN A 197 18.31 15.82 6.67
C ASN A 197 18.51 14.47 5.96
N THR A 198 18.74 13.40 6.73
CA THR A 198 18.79 12.03 6.20
C THR A 198 17.50 11.70 5.43
N ARG A 199 17.63 11.02 4.29
CA ARG A 199 16.52 10.66 3.40
C ARG A 199 16.13 9.20 3.62
N HIS A 200 14.89 8.98 4.04
CA HIS A 200 14.35 7.68 4.44
C HIS A 200 13.39 7.13 3.38
N CYS A 201 13.58 5.87 3.00
CA CYS A 201 12.63 5.09 2.21
C CYS A 201 12.22 3.83 2.99
N LEU A 202 10.95 3.67 3.31
CA LEU A 202 10.42 2.45 3.95
C LEU A 202 9.48 1.74 3.00
N TYR A 203 9.77 0.48 2.72
CA TYR A 203 8.93 -0.39 1.91
C TYR A 203 7.94 -1.17 2.78
N GLY A 204 6.65 -1.13 2.39
CA GLY A 204 5.62 -1.98 2.96
C GLY A 204 4.20 -1.57 2.58
N LEU A 205 3.25 -2.49 2.71
CA LEU A 205 1.84 -2.31 2.31
C LEU A 205 0.91 -1.95 3.46
N ASP A 206 1.39 -1.92 4.70
CA ASP A 206 0.55 -1.60 5.85
C ASP A 206 0.27 -0.10 5.95
N ALA A 207 -0.94 0.22 6.41
CA ALA A 207 -1.37 1.61 6.55
C ALA A 207 -0.68 2.30 7.73
N ASP A 208 -0.31 1.51 8.75
CA ASP A 208 0.31 1.98 9.98
C ASP A 208 1.71 2.56 9.74
N LEU A 209 2.39 2.13 8.66
CA LEU A 209 3.66 2.73 8.22
C LEU A 209 3.56 4.23 7.94
N MET A 210 2.38 4.74 7.57
CA MET A 210 2.15 6.18 7.43
C MET A 210 2.19 6.89 8.79
N MET A 211 1.54 6.31 9.80
CA MET A 211 1.54 6.85 11.17
C MET A 211 2.91 6.71 11.83
N LEU A 212 3.56 5.55 11.70
CA LEU A 212 4.91 5.31 12.22
C LEU A 212 5.93 6.27 11.57
N GLY A 213 5.88 6.43 10.24
CA GLY A 213 6.74 7.37 9.54
C GLY A 213 6.54 8.82 9.99
N LEU A 214 5.28 9.25 10.19
CA LEU A 214 4.98 10.57 10.75
C LEU A 214 5.46 10.72 12.20
N ALA A 215 5.31 9.69 13.04
CA ALA A 215 5.76 9.68 14.44
C ALA A 215 7.27 9.88 14.59
N THR A 216 8.07 9.54 13.56
CA THR A 216 9.51 9.81 13.58
C THR A 216 9.84 11.31 13.52
N HIS A 217 8.91 12.12 13.02
CA HIS A 217 9.09 13.54 12.70
C HIS A 217 10.23 13.84 11.73
N GLU A 218 10.72 12.84 10.99
CA GLU A 218 11.70 13.05 9.92
C GLU A 218 11.04 13.75 8.71
N PRO A 219 11.66 14.81 8.17
CA PRO A 219 11.07 15.61 7.08
C PRO A 219 11.15 14.90 5.72
N HIS A 220 12.25 14.19 5.47
CA HIS A 220 12.56 13.57 4.19
C HIS A 220 12.26 12.07 4.24
N PHE A 221 10.98 11.74 4.37
CA PHE A 221 10.52 10.35 4.51
C PHE A 221 9.52 10.00 3.42
N SER A 222 9.80 8.92 2.68
CA SER A 222 8.90 8.37 1.68
C SER A 222 8.58 6.89 1.96
N LEU A 223 7.35 6.48 1.65
CA LEU A 223 6.94 5.08 1.67
C LEU A 223 6.91 4.53 0.25
N LEU A 224 7.64 3.44 0.01
CA LEU A 224 7.59 2.70 -1.24
C LEU A 224 6.52 1.61 -1.15
N ARG A 225 5.57 1.62 -2.09
CA ARG A 225 4.41 0.74 -2.06
C ARG A 225 4.12 0.18 -3.45
N GLU A 226 3.61 -1.04 -3.52
CA GLU A 226 3.08 -1.59 -4.77
C GLU A 226 1.73 -0.93 -5.14
N GLU A 227 1.40 -0.88 -6.43
CA GLU A 227 0.09 -0.43 -6.93
C GLU A 227 -1.02 -1.35 -6.40
N VAL A 228 -1.86 -0.79 -5.52
CA VAL A 228 -3.08 -1.46 -5.09
C VAL A 228 -4.21 -1.11 -6.08
N ARG A 229 -4.67 -2.11 -6.83
CA ARG A 229 -5.82 -1.96 -7.73
C ARG A 229 -7.13 -2.21 -6.99
N PHE A 230 -7.99 -1.20 -6.93
CA PHE A 230 -9.30 -1.30 -6.31
C PHE A 230 -10.35 -1.69 -7.37
N GLY A 231 -10.90 -2.92 -7.28
CA GLY A 231 -11.82 -3.49 -8.27
C GLY A 231 -12.26 -4.93 -7.94
N GLY A 232 -13.11 -5.53 -8.77
CA GLY A 232 -13.71 -6.86 -8.54
C GLY A 232 -12.71 -8.04 -8.60
N LYS A 233 -13.13 -9.22 -8.11
CA LYS A 233 -12.32 -10.46 -7.93
C LYS A 233 -11.39 -10.83 -9.13
N LYS A 234 -11.76 -10.51 -10.37
CA LYS A 234 -10.95 -10.79 -11.58
C LYS A 234 -9.62 -10.03 -11.66
N ASP A 235 -9.52 -8.83 -11.06
CA ASP A 235 -8.28 -8.06 -11.05
C ASP A 235 -7.34 -8.47 -9.91
N ARG A 236 -7.86 -9.14 -8.86
CA ARG A 236 -7.05 -9.68 -7.76
C ARG A 236 -6.21 -10.90 -8.18
N ASN A 237 -6.71 -11.72 -9.11
CA ASN A 237 -6.03 -12.93 -9.60
C ASN A 237 -4.95 -12.64 -10.67
N LYS A 238 -4.63 -11.37 -10.93
CA LYS A 238 -3.57 -10.96 -11.86
C LYS A 238 -2.50 -10.16 -11.12
N ARG A 239 -2.03 -10.68 -9.98
CA ARG A 239 -0.82 -10.14 -9.37
C ARG A 239 0.33 -10.33 -10.39
N PRO A 240 1.16 -9.31 -10.63
CA PRO A 240 2.31 -9.45 -11.51
C PRO A 240 3.17 -10.63 -11.05
N ALA A 241 3.65 -11.45 -12.00
CA ALA A 241 4.43 -12.64 -11.66
C ALA A 241 5.85 -12.29 -11.21
N THR A 242 6.32 -11.09 -11.54
CA THR A 242 7.67 -10.62 -11.22
C THR A 242 7.64 -9.16 -10.73
N PRO A 243 8.62 -8.74 -9.91
CA PRO A 243 8.70 -7.36 -9.43
C PRO A 243 8.86 -6.34 -10.57
N GLU A 244 9.49 -6.71 -11.70
CA GLU A 244 9.65 -5.83 -12.87
C GLU A 244 8.33 -5.44 -13.55
N GLU A 245 7.30 -6.29 -13.43
CA GLU A 245 5.96 -6.02 -13.96
C GLU A 245 5.09 -5.25 -12.96
N THR A 246 5.57 -5.10 -11.72
CA THR A 246 4.86 -4.42 -10.65
C THR A 246 5.06 -2.92 -10.76
N THR A 247 3.95 -2.18 -10.68
CA THR A 247 4.01 -0.71 -10.62
C THR A 247 4.20 -0.30 -9.17
N PHE A 248 5.20 0.54 -8.91
CA PHE A 248 5.47 1.07 -7.57
C PHE A 248 5.04 2.53 -7.47
N HIS A 249 4.65 2.92 -6.25
CA HIS A 249 4.35 4.29 -5.87
C HIS A 249 5.26 4.74 -4.74
N LEU A 250 5.69 5.99 -4.79
CA LEU A 250 6.26 6.68 -3.64
C LEU A 250 5.17 7.55 -3.03
N LEU A 251 4.87 7.31 -1.75
CA LEU A 251 4.03 8.19 -0.94
C LEU A 251 4.94 9.08 -0.10
N HIS A 252 4.77 10.39 -0.24
CA HIS A 252 5.65 11.37 0.39
C HIS A 252 5.06 11.87 1.70
N LEU A 253 5.71 11.55 2.83
CA LEU A 253 5.29 12.08 4.12
C LEU A 253 5.62 13.58 4.24
N SER A 254 6.56 14.10 3.45
CA SER A 254 6.84 15.54 3.37
C SER A 254 5.57 16.34 2.99
N LEU A 255 4.89 15.93 1.91
CA LEU A 255 3.62 16.54 1.50
C LEU A 255 2.51 16.24 2.50
N PHE A 256 2.50 15.06 3.11
CA PHE A 256 1.48 14.71 4.07
C PHE A 256 1.49 15.66 5.27
N ARG A 257 2.67 15.99 5.80
CA ARG A 257 2.83 16.99 6.86
C ARG A 257 2.29 18.36 6.46
N GLU A 258 2.56 18.80 5.23
CA GLU A 258 2.05 20.09 4.74
C GLU A 258 0.53 20.09 4.55
N TYR A 259 -0.05 18.98 4.07
CA TYR A 259 -1.51 18.82 4.00
C TYR A 259 -2.15 18.84 5.39
N LEU A 260 -1.54 18.20 6.39
CA LEU A 260 -2.01 18.29 7.78
C LEU A 260 -1.94 19.72 8.32
N ASP A 261 -0.87 20.47 8.00
CA ASP A 261 -0.77 21.88 8.39
C ASP A 261 -1.90 22.73 7.78
N PHE A 262 -2.32 22.44 6.54
CA PHE A 262 -3.48 23.09 5.93
C PHE A 262 -4.80 22.68 6.59
N GLU A 263 -4.98 21.38 6.85
CA GLU A 263 -6.18 20.83 7.49
C GLU A 263 -6.45 21.47 8.86
N PHE A 264 -5.39 21.71 9.64
CA PHE A 264 -5.48 22.30 10.99
C PHE A 264 -5.12 23.80 11.05
N SER A 265 -4.92 24.45 9.90
CA SER A 265 -4.47 25.85 9.82
C SER A 265 -5.36 26.84 10.58
N PHE A 266 -6.66 26.57 10.66
CA PHE A 266 -7.64 27.36 11.40
C PHE A 266 -7.33 27.51 12.90
N LEU A 267 -6.59 26.55 13.48
CA LEU A 267 -6.19 26.61 14.88
C LEU A 267 -5.12 27.67 15.15
N LYS A 268 -4.32 28.05 14.15
CA LYS A 268 -3.20 29.00 14.32
C LYS A 268 -3.63 30.32 14.96
N ASP A 269 -4.83 30.80 14.63
CA ASP A 269 -5.37 32.08 15.13
C ASP A 269 -6.25 31.93 16.38
N LYS A 270 -6.58 30.70 16.79
CA LYS A 270 -7.53 30.41 17.87
C LYS A 270 -6.91 29.88 19.16
N LEU A 271 -5.72 29.31 19.08
CA LEU A 271 -5.10 28.69 20.25
C LEU A 271 -4.59 29.75 21.25
N PRO A 272 -4.82 29.56 22.56
CA PRO A 272 -4.26 30.43 23.59
C PRO A 272 -2.77 30.13 23.87
N PHE A 273 -2.18 29.14 23.19
CA PHE A 273 -0.79 28.73 23.27
C PHE A 273 -0.18 28.60 21.86
N GLY A 274 1.14 28.43 21.78
CA GLY A 274 1.85 28.40 20.50
C GLY A 274 1.49 27.18 19.64
N TYR A 275 1.13 27.43 18.37
CA TYR A 275 0.88 26.38 17.38
C TYR A 275 2.19 25.64 17.00
N SER A 276 2.16 24.32 17.07
CA SER A 276 3.22 23.39 16.69
C SER A 276 2.64 22.29 15.81
N LEU A 277 3.08 22.20 14.56
CA LEU A 277 2.67 21.14 13.64
C LEU A 277 3.06 19.74 14.17
N GLU A 278 4.22 19.62 14.81
CA GLU A 278 4.70 18.34 15.33
C GLU A 278 3.74 17.77 16.38
N ASN A 279 3.25 18.61 17.29
CA ASN A 279 2.29 18.16 18.29
C ASN A 279 0.88 17.93 17.70
N ILE A 280 0.51 18.67 16.64
CA ILE A 280 -0.72 18.39 15.88
C ILE A 280 -0.64 17.02 15.21
N ILE A 281 0.52 16.65 14.65
CA ILE A 281 0.76 15.32 14.09
C ILE A 281 0.64 14.26 15.18
N ASP A 282 1.21 14.50 16.36
CA ASP A 282 1.11 13.58 17.50
C ASP A 282 -0.35 13.36 17.95
N ASP A 283 -1.14 14.43 18.05
CA ASP A 283 -2.58 14.35 18.35
C ASP A 283 -3.38 13.70 17.21
N TRP A 284 -2.96 13.93 15.96
CA TRP A 284 -3.58 13.30 14.79
C TRP A 284 -3.35 11.79 14.74
N ILE A 285 -2.16 11.33 15.14
CA ILE A 285 -1.86 9.90 15.29
C ILE A 285 -2.73 9.27 16.38
N LEU A 286 -2.87 9.95 17.53
CA LEU A 286 -3.79 9.54 18.60
C LEU A 286 -5.23 9.38 18.08
N MET A 287 -5.76 10.38 17.37
CA MET A 287 -7.10 10.29 16.76
C MET A 287 -7.18 9.12 15.76
N GLY A 288 -6.12 8.85 15.01
CA GLY A 288 -6.01 7.68 14.13
C GLY A 288 -6.22 6.35 14.87
N PHE A 289 -5.61 6.19 16.04
CA PHE A 289 -5.73 4.97 16.85
C PHE A 289 -7.14 4.71 17.37
N LEU A 290 -7.94 5.77 17.60
CA LEU A 290 -9.36 5.63 17.99
C LEU A 290 -10.21 5.05 16.86
N VAL A 291 -9.86 5.33 15.60
CA VAL A 291 -10.53 4.73 14.43
C VAL A 291 -10.18 3.26 14.31
N GLY A 292 -8.93 2.91 14.56
CA GLY A 292 -8.47 1.53 14.51
C GLY A 292 -6.97 1.39 14.63
N ASN A 293 -6.55 0.21 15.07
CA ASN A 293 -5.18 -0.24 15.16
C ASN A 293 -5.18 -1.77 15.31
N ASP A 294 -4.00 -2.39 15.35
CA ASP A 294 -3.85 -3.84 15.44
C ASP A 294 -3.96 -4.42 16.87
N PHE A 295 -4.05 -3.58 17.91
CA PHE A 295 -3.88 -3.98 19.32
C PHE A 295 -5.17 -3.97 20.13
N ILE A 296 -6.14 -3.11 19.77
CA ILE A 296 -7.46 -3.04 20.41
C ILE A 296 -8.60 -3.10 19.39
N PRO A 297 -9.77 -3.62 19.79
CA PRO A 297 -10.98 -3.55 18.98
C PRO A 297 -11.40 -2.10 18.71
N HIS A 298 -12.06 -1.91 17.56
CA HIS A 298 -12.58 -0.60 17.16
C HIS A 298 -13.71 -0.14 18.07
N LEU A 299 -13.75 1.17 18.36
CA LEU A 299 -14.92 1.79 18.98
C LEU A 299 -16.19 1.51 18.14
N PRO A 300 -17.34 1.24 18.77
CA PRO A 300 -18.59 1.06 18.07
C PRO A 300 -18.91 2.23 17.12
N HIS A 301 -19.44 1.93 15.93
CA HIS A 301 -19.87 2.89 14.91
C HIS A 301 -18.78 3.81 14.31
N LEU A 302 -17.56 3.79 14.83
CA LEU A 302 -16.47 4.67 14.41
C LEU A 302 -15.65 4.00 13.29
N HIS A 303 -16.08 4.17 12.05
CA HIS A 303 -15.44 3.58 10.86
C HIS A 303 -15.16 4.61 9.77
N ILE A 304 -14.04 4.45 9.06
CA ILE A 304 -13.65 5.32 7.93
C ILE A 304 -14.74 5.37 6.84
N GLN A 305 -15.45 4.27 6.62
CA GLN A 305 -16.54 4.20 5.64
C GLN A 305 -17.71 5.13 5.96
N HIS A 306 -17.82 5.56 7.22
CA HIS A 306 -18.84 6.46 7.73
C HIS A 306 -18.25 7.84 8.08
N ASP A 307 -17.13 8.22 7.43
CA ASP A 307 -16.44 9.51 7.62
C ASP A 307 -16.09 9.84 9.09
N ALA A 308 -15.64 8.82 9.85
CA ALA A 308 -15.22 9.00 11.23
C ALA A 308 -14.00 9.93 11.41
N LEU A 309 -13.06 9.97 10.46
CA LEU A 309 -11.85 10.80 10.57
C LEU A 309 -12.16 12.31 10.58
N PRO A 310 -12.93 12.86 9.62
CA PRO A 310 -13.35 14.26 9.68
C PRO A 310 -14.12 14.63 10.95
N LEU A 311 -14.92 13.71 11.49
CA LEU A 311 -15.62 13.93 12.76
C LEU A 311 -14.62 14.14 13.90
N LEU A 312 -13.67 13.21 14.08
CA LEU A 312 -12.64 13.30 15.12
C LEU A 312 -11.88 14.63 15.04
N TRP A 313 -11.48 15.03 13.84
CA TRP A 313 -10.72 16.27 13.64
C TRP A 313 -11.56 17.52 13.92
N LYS A 314 -12.84 17.52 13.54
CA LYS A 314 -13.76 18.64 13.85
C LYS A 314 -13.97 18.77 15.35
N THR A 315 -14.18 17.67 16.06
CA THR A 315 -14.26 17.64 17.52
C THR A 315 -12.98 18.19 18.13
N TYR A 316 -11.82 17.71 17.67
CA TYR A 316 -10.51 18.17 18.13
C TYR A 316 -10.29 19.68 17.91
N MET A 317 -10.58 20.18 16.71
CA MET A 317 -10.43 21.60 16.39
C MET A 317 -11.35 22.51 17.22
N THR A 318 -12.47 21.96 17.71
CA THR A 318 -13.41 22.68 18.57
C THR A 318 -12.90 22.75 20.01
N ILE A 319 -12.38 21.64 20.55
CA ILE A 319 -12.01 21.54 21.97
C ILE A 319 -10.57 21.98 22.28
N LEU A 320 -9.65 21.89 21.32
CA LEU A 320 -8.23 22.17 21.58
C LEU A 320 -7.97 23.58 22.13
N PRO A 321 -8.64 24.66 21.65
CA PRO A 321 -8.50 26.00 22.23
C PRO A 321 -8.83 26.08 23.73
N GLU A 322 -9.66 25.18 24.25
CA GLU A 322 -10.09 25.15 25.66
C GLU A 322 -9.20 24.26 26.54
N CYS A 323 -8.34 23.43 25.94
CA CYS A 323 -7.52 22.43 26.63
C CYS A 323 -6.19 22.98 27.20
N GLY A 324 -5.77 24.18 26.79
CA GLY A 324 -4.54 24.81 27.27
C GLY A 324 -3.22 24.13 26.84
N GLY A 325 -3.30 23.11 25.96
CA GLY A 325 -2.17 22.42 25.35
C GLY A 325 -2.64 21.21 24.52
N TYR A 326 -1.68 20.39 24.06
CA TYR A 326 -1.91 19.20 23.22
C TYR A 326 -2.31 17.95 24.03
N MET A 327 -2.94 16.96 23.39
CA MET A 327 -3.42 15.74 24.09
C MET A 327 -2.33 14.67 24.23
N ASN A 328 -1.44 14.57 23.26
CA ASN A 328 -0.32 13.65 23.16
C ASN A 328 0.99 14.45 23.18
N GLU A 329 1.78 14.26 24.23
CA GLU A 329 3.07 14.93 24.42
C GLU A 329 4.20 13.92 24.14
N GLY A 330 4.43 13.65 22.86
CA GLY A 330 5.48 12.75 22.38
C GLY A 330 5.36 11.32 22.93
N GLY A 331 4.14 10.78 22.89
CA GLY A 331 3.80 9.42 23.34
C GLY A 331 3.06 9.38 24.67
N HIS A 332 3.04 10.45 25.47
CA HIS A 332 2.36 10.50 26.76
C HIS A 332 1.03 11.25 26.68
N LEU A 333 -0.05 10.62 27.13
CA LEU A 333 -1.36 11.25 27.19
C LEU A 333 -1.44 12.25 28.34
N ASN A 334 -1.95 13.44 28.02
CA ASN A 334 -2.51 14.32 29.02
C ASN A 334 -3.96 13.90 29.31
N LEU A 335 -4.16 13.16 30.39
CA LEU A 335 -5.47 12.55 30.71
C LEU A 335 -6.57 13.59 30.91
N GLU A 336 -6.27 14.76 31.47
CA GLU A 336 -7.28 15.82 31.65
C GLU A 336 -7.79 16.35 30.29
N ARG A 337 -6.87 16.64 29.36
CA ARG A 337 -7.22 17.13 28.03
C ARG A 337 -7.93 16.05 27.21
N PHE A 338 -7.45 14.81 27.31
CA PHE A 338 -8.05 13.68 26.60
C PHE A 338 -9.44 13.33 27.14
N ASP A 339 -9.68 13.41 28.45
CA ASP A 339 -11.02 13.24 29.05
C ASP A 339 -12.02 14.27 28.51
N ARG A 340 -11.61 15.54 28.38
CA ARG A 340 -12.46 16.57 27.76
C ARG A 340 -12.79 16.26 26.31
N TYR A 341 -11.80 15.81 25.53
CA TYR A 341 -12.00 15.40 24.14
C TYR A 341 -12.99 14.22 24.03
N MET A 342 -12.83 13.19 24.86
CA MET A 342 -13.71 12.01 24.86
C MET A 342 -15.14 12.36 25.28
N LYS A 343 -15.32 13.28 26.24
CA LYS A 343 -16.64 13.79 26.65
C LYS A 343 -17.37 14.52 25.52
N GLU A 344 -16.66 15.31 24.73
CA GLU A 344 -17.28 15.95 23.56
C GLU A 344 -17.57 14.93 22.45
N LEU A 345 -16.66 13.98 22.23
CA LEU A 345 -16.84 12.91 21.25
C LEU A 345 -18.00 11.98 21.62
N ALA A 346 -18.33 11.81 22.90
CA ALA A 346 -19.43 10.98 23.38
C ALA A 346 -20.81 11.40 22.81
N LYS A 347 -20.98 12.66 22.38
CA LYS A 347 -22.19 13.12 21.68
C LYS A 347 -22.45 12.32 20.40
N PHE A 348 -21.41 11.79 19.77
CA PHE A 348 -21.53 10.94 18.59
C PHE A 348 -22.33 9.66 18.86
N ASP A 349 -22.17 9.04 20.03
CA ASP A 349 -22.94 7.82 20.36
C ASP A 349 -24.43 8.13 20.43
N LEU A 350 -24.79 9.29 21.00
CA LEU A 350 -26.18 9.76 21.09
C LEU A 350 -26.76 10.07 19.71
N ASP A 351 -26.01 10.79 18.86
CA ASP A 351 -26.42 11.10 17.49
C ASP A 351 -26.66 9.81 16.68
N LYS A 352 -25.76 8.83 16.80
CA LYS A 352 -25.90 7.54 16.11
C LYS A 352 -27.05 6.72 16.65
N PHE A 353 -27.25 6.72 17.96
CA PHE A 353 -28.41 6.07 18.54
C PHE A 353 -29.71 6.72 18.06
N SER A 354 -29.77 8.04 17.94
CA SER A 354 -30.93 8.76 17.40
C SER A 354 -31.29 8.34 15.98
N GLU A 355 -30.30 8.17 15.09
CA GLU A 355 -30.51 7.64 13.74
C GLU A 355 -31.12 6.23 13.77
N VAL A 356 -30.54 5.32 14.56
CA VAL A 356 -31.01 3.93 14.69
C VAL A 356 -32.38 3.87 15.35
N PHE A 357 -32.63 4.69 16.36
CA PHE A 357 -33.88 4.78 17.10
C PHE A 357 -35.02 5.31 16.23
N THR A 358 -34.73 6.29 15.37
CA THR A 358 -35.68 6.80 14.38
C THR A 358 -36.08 5.72 13.39
N ASP A 359 -35.11 4.94 12.89
CA ASP A 359 -35.38 3.79 12.03
C ASP A 359 -36.23 2.73 12.74
N LEU A 360 -35.88 2.38 13.99
CA LEU A 360 -36.64 1.43 14.81
C LEU A 360 -38.08 1.90 15.04
N LYS A 361 -38.29 3.16 15.45
CA LYS A 361 -39.63 3.75 15.61
C LYS A 361 -40.41 3.79 14.28
N TRP A 362 -39.74 4.06 13.16
CA TRP A 362 -40.36 4.03 11.83
C TRP A 362 -40.78 2.61 11.42
N PHE A 363 -39.95 1.60 11.72
CA PHE A 363 -40.31 0.19 11.52
C PHE A 363 -41.44 -0.23 12.45
N GLU A 364 -41.41 0.15 13.73
CA GLU A 364 -42.49 -0.09 14.67
C GLU A 364 -43.79 0.58 14.21
N GLY A 365 -43.75 1.81 13.70
CA GLY A 365 -44.90 2.51 13.11
C GLY A 365 -45.48 1.80 11.89
N LYS A 366 -44.64 1.29 10.99
CA LYS A 366 -45.08 0.49 9.83
C LYS A 366 -45.60 -0.90 10.20
N THR A 367 -45.10 -1.45 11.31
CA THR A 367 -45.56 -2.73 11.83
C THR A 367 -46.84 -2.54 12.64
N ALA A 368 -47.00 -1.42 13.35
CA ALA A 368 -48.21 -1.01 14.06
C ALA A 368 -49.36 -0.70 13.10
N GLU A 369 -49.13 -0.04 11.96
CA GLU A 369 -50.14 0.11 10.90
C GLU A 369 -50.58 -1.24 10.28
N ARG A 370 -49.70 -2.27 10.34
CA ARG A 370 -50.05 -3.66 9.99
C ARG A 370 -50.77 -4.39 11.13
N SER A 371 -50.38 -4.13 12.37
CA SER A 371 -50.94 -4.74 13.58
C SER A 371 -52.25 -4.11 14.05
N GLU A 372 -52.63 -2.91 13.60
CA GLU A 372 -53.99 -2.37 13.78
C GLU A 372 -55.05 -3.16 12.99
N LYS A 373 -54.62 -3.96 12.00
CA LYS A 373 -55.48 -4.98 11.36
C LYS A 373 -55.45 -6.35 12.04
N GLU A 374 -54.56 -6.55 13.00
CA GLU A 374 -54.35 -7.82 13.70
C GLU A 374 -54.13 -7.58 15.20
N GLN A 375 -55.12 -7.00 15.87
CA GLN A 375 -55.24 -7.07 17.34
C GLN A 375 -56.55 -7.75 17.74
N MET A 376 -56.50 -9.07 17.79
CA MET A 376 -57.13 -9.83 18.87
C MET A 376 -56.12 -10.89 19.34
N GLU A 377 -55.85 -10.86 20.65
CA GLU A 377 -55.12 -11.84 21.48
C GLU A 377 -53.59 -11.69 21.66
N GLY A 378 -53.20 -11.16 22.83
CA GLY A 378 -52.53 -12.00 23.83
C GLY A 378 -51.05 -11.76 24.20
N ASN A 379 -50.84 -11.07 25.35
CA ASN A 379 -49.78 -11.28 26.35
C ASN A 379 -48.29 -11.36 25.93
N PHE A 380 -47.62 -10.19 25.85
CA PHE A 380 -46.14 -10.11 25.98
C PHE A 380 -45.61 -8.93 26.83
N ARG A 381 -46.47 -8.14 27.47
CA ARG A 381 -46.08 -6.88 28.16
C ARG A 381 -45.75 -6.98 29.66
N LYS A 382 -45.81 -8.17 30.28
CA LYS A 382 -45.66 -8.29 31.75
C LYS A 382 -44.22 -8.38 32.27
N ASN A 383 -43.27 -8.93 31.51
CA ASN A 383 -41.90 -9.13 32.01
C ASN A 383 -40.97 -7.91 31.91
N LYS A 384 -41.32 -6.85 31.15
CA LYS A 384 -40.47 -5.66 30.99
C LYS A 384 -40.58 -4.68 32.19
N LYS A 385 -41.72 -4.67 32.90
CA LYS A 385 -41.99 -3.76 34.02
C LYS A 385 -41.37 -4.20 35.35
N ASP A 386 -41.21 -5.51 35.57
CA ASP A 386 -40.72 -6.02 36.86
C ASP A 386 -39.21 -5.79 37.05
N ASN A 387 -38.41 -5.84 35.98
CA ASN A 387 -36.97 -5.52 36.05
C ASN A 387 -36.70 -4.00 36.18
N LEU A 388 -37.57 -3.15 35.63
CA LEU A 388 -37.45 -1.69 35.72
C LEU A 388 -37.75 -1.18 37.14
N ASN A 389 -38.78 -1.72 37.78
CA ASN A 389 -39.16 -1.36 39.16
C ASN A 389 -38.13 -1.80 40.20
N GLN A 390 -37.39 -2.89 39.95
CA GLN A 390 -36.36 -3.37 40.88
C GLN A 390 -35.10 -2.48 40.86
N PHE A 391 -34.83 -1.78 39.75
CA PHE A 391 -33.72 -0.85 39.60
C PHE A 391 -34.03 0.53 40.20
N LEU A 392 -35.24 1.07 39.98
CA LEU A 392 -35.73 2.32 40.58
C LEU A 392 -35.71 2.30 42.12
N LEU A 393 -35.90 1.12 42.73
CA LEU A 393 -35.85 0.94 44.18
C LEU A 393 -34.42 0.99 44.76
N LEU A 394 -33.38 0.80 43.94
CA LEU A 394 -31.99 0.88 44.37
C LEU A 394 -31.44 2.32 44.28
N GLU A 395 -31.84 3.10 43.27
CA GLU A 395 -31.41 4.50 43.12
C GLU A 395 -32.15 5.46 44.07
N SER A 396 -33.41 5.16 44.42
CA SER A 396 -34.19 5.98 45.36
C SER A 396 -33.75 5.86 46.83
N LEU A 397 -32.88 4.90 47.16
CA LEU A 397 -32.33 4.74 48.51
C LEU A 397 -31.15 5.69 48.81
N ASP A 398 -30.62 6.39 47.81
CA ASP A 398 -29.47 7.28 47.95
C ASP A 398 -29.84 8.78 48.10
N ASN A 399 -31.13 9.13 48.05
CA ASN A 399 -31.61 10.51 48.13
C ASN A 399 -32.63 10.74 49.27
N SER A 400 -32.25 10.43 50.52
CA SER A 400 -33.03 10.89 51.68
C SER A 400 -32.17 11.40 52.83
N GLU A 401 -31.92 12.70 52.83
CA GLU A 401 -31.88 13.49 54.06
C GLU A 401 -32.93 14.62 53.99
N VAL A 402 -33.59 14.81 55.14
CA VAL A 402 -34.40 15.96 55.60
C VAL A 402 -35.94 15.76 55.67
N GLU A 403 -36.43 16.09 56.88
CA GLU A 403 -37.70 15.88 57.56
C GLU A 403 -38.91 16.70 57.04
N GLY A 404 -40.14 16.17 57.24
CA GLY A 404 -41.37 16.98 57.25
C GLY A 404 -42.68 16.18 57.29
N GLN A 405 -43.51 16.40 58.31
CA GLN A 405 -44.75 15.66 58.66
C GLN A 405 -45.98 15.92 57.75
N PRO A 406 -47.02 15.05 57.79
CA PRO A 406 -48.10 14.99 56.80
C PRO A 406 -49.39 15.73 57.24
N SER A 407 -50.19 16.19 56.27
CA SER A 407 -51.61 16.52 56.52
C SER A 407 -52.50 16.17 55.33
N GLU A 408 -53.55 15.42 55.64
CA GLU A 408 -54.67 14.96 54.80
C GLU A 408 -55.62 16.11 54.39
N ASN A 409 -56.17 16.10 53.15
CA ASN A 409 -57.60 15.87 52.90
C ASN A 409 -58.09 16.21 51.46
N GLN A 410 -58.75 15.20 50.88
CA GLN A 410 -60.08 15.19 50.22
C GLN A 410 -60.45 16.12 49.04
N GLU A 411 -60.64 15.43 47.91
CA GLU A 411 -61.81 15.39 47.02
C GLU A 411 -62.40 16.66 46.34
N LYS A 412 -62.43 16.53 44.99
CA LYS A 412 -63.54 16.78 44.05
C LYS A 412 -63.81 18.20 43.51
N ALA A 413 -63.58 18.31 42.19
CA ALA A 413 -64.58 18.52 41.13
C ALA A 413 -64.32 19.71 40.18
N GLN A 414 -64.21 19.36 38.89
CA GLN A 414 -64.82 20.00 37.71
C GLN A 414 -64.57 21.50 37.45
N LEU A 415 -63.84 21.82 36.37
CA LEU A 415 -64.41 22.16 35.05
C LEU A 415 -63.31 22.69 34.11
N ASP A 416 -63.41 22.26 32.85
CA ASP A 416 -62.63 22.66 31.69
C ASP A 416 -62.61 24.19 31.49
N GLU A 417 -61.49 24.76 31.04
CA GLU A 417 -61.20 25.06 29.62
C GLU A 417 -60.03 26.06 29.53
N ASP A 418 -59.09 25.71 28.65
CA ASP A 418 -58.13 26.57 27.94
C ASP A 418 -57.02 27.26 28.74
N THR A 419 -55.79 26.75 28.59
CA THR A 419 -54.65 27.34 27.85
C THR A 419 -53.31 26.95 28.51
N GLU A 420 -52.67 25.82 28.14
CA GLU A 420 -51.20 25.60 28.33
C GLU A 420 -50.62 24.29 27.72
N ASP A 421 -51.17 23.75 26.62
CA ASP A 421 -50.71 22.47 26.04
C ASP A 421 -49.61 22.61 24.94
N LEU A 422 -48.49 23.29 25.21
CA LEU A 422 -47.34 23.27 24.27
C LEU A 422 -45.95 23.29 24.94
N ALA A 423 -45.85 23.10 26.26
CA ALA A 423 -44.56 23.08 26.96
C ALA A 423 -44.26 21.78 27.73
N GLU A 424 -45.24 20.92 28.00
CA GLU A 424 -45.04 19.70 28.79
C GLU A 424 -44.78 18.44 27.94
N GLU A 425 -45.05 18.44 26.62
CA GLU A 425 -44.81 17.27 25.76
C GLU A 425 -43.35 17.10 25.29
N GLU A 426 -42.51 18.15 25.31
CA GLU A 426 -41.09 18.02 24.88
C GLU A 426 -40.19 17.40 25.97
N ASP A 427 -40.51 17.55 27.25
CA ASP A 427 -39.68 17.05 28.36
C ASP A 427 -39.87 15.54 28.62
N GLU A 428 -41.07 14.97 28.47
CA GLU A 428 -41.32 13.52 28.67
C GLU A 428 -40.69 12.63 27.58
N ASP A 429 -40.58 13.13 26.35
CA ASP A 429 -39.97 12.40 25.22
C ASP A 429 -38.43 12.34 25.33
N SER A 430 -37.81 13.33 25.96
CA SER A 430 -36.35 13.39 26.19
C SER A 430 -35.89 12.38 27.23
N ASP A 431 -36.57 12.30 28.38
CA ASP A 431 -36.26 11.34 29.44
C ASP A 431 -36.44 9.88 28.96
N THR A 432 -37.46 9.64 28.15
CA THR A 432 -37.70 8.33 27.52
C THR A 432 -36.58 7.93 26.55
N PHE A 433 -36.02 8.89 25.80
CA PHE A 433 -34.93 8.64 24.86
C PHE A 433 -33.62 8.25 25.58
N ASP A 434 -33.29 8.97 26.65
CA ASP A 434 -32.09 8.70 27.46
C ASP A 434 -32.18 7.34 28.17
N GLU A 435 -33.36 6.95 28.66
CA GLU A 435 -33.60 5.63 29.22
C GLU A 435 -33.39 4.50 28.19
N GLU A 436 -33.95 4.65 26.99
CA GLU A 436 -33.79 3.67 25.90
C GLU A 436 -32.33 3.59 25.42
N PHE A 437 -31.60 4.71 25.40
CA PHE A 437 -30.17 4.71 25.09
C PHE A 437 -29.36 3.95 26.13
N ARG A 438 -29.63 4.16 27.43
CA ARG A 438 -28.99 3.39 28.51
C ARG A 438 -29.30 1.90 28.39
N LEU A 439 -30.54 1.53 28.08
CA LEU A 439 -30.94 0.15 27.88
C LEU A 439 -30.24 -0.47 26.66
N HIS A 440 -30.09 0.27 25.57
CA HIS A 440 -29.36 -0.14 24.38
C HIS A 440 -27.90 -0.48 24.70
N LYS A 441 -27.21 0.41 25.43
CA LYS A 441 -25.83 0.16 25.88
C LYS A 441 -25.76 -1.05 26.81
N ARG A 442 -26.66 -1.19 27.78
CA ARG A 442 -26.70 -2.36 28.68
C ARG A 442 -26.85 -3.66 27.89
N ASN A 443 -27.73 -3.69 26.88
CA ASN A 443 -27.90 -4.85 26.02
C ASN A 443 -26.62 -5.17 25.23
N TYR A 444 -25.88 -4.16 24.76
CA TYR A 444 -24.58 -4.36 24.11
C TYR A 444 -23.58 -5.05 25.05
N TYR A 445 -23.40 -4.54 26.27
CA TYR A 445 -22.48 -5.15 27.24
C TYR A 445 -22.89 -6.58 27.62
N MET A 446 -24.18 -6.85 27.79
CA MET A 446 -24.68 -8.19 28.10
C MET A 446 -24.54 -9.17 26.92
N THR A 447 -24.78 -8.73 25.69
CA THR A 447 -24.80 -9.63 24.51
C THR A 447 -23.45 -9.81 23.83
N LYS A 448 -22.62 -8.76 23.77
CA LYS A 448 -21.31 -8.78 23.09
C LYS A 448 -20.17 -9.11 24.05
N LEU A 449 -20.21 -8.55 25.25
CA LEU A 449 -19.16 -8.74 26.26
C LEU A 449 -19.53 -9.82 27.29
N GLU A 450 -20.71 -10.44 27.16
CA GLU A 450 -21.19 -11.57 27.96
C GLU A 450 -21.20 -11.31 29.49
N TYR A 451 -21.40 -10.05 29.89
CA TYR A 451 -21.59 -9.69 31.30
C TYR A 451 -22.97 -10.12 31.82
N GLU A 452 -23.01 -10.81 32.95
CA GLU A 452 -24.27 -11.20 33.61
C GLU A 452 -25.03 -9.98 34.14
N ASP A 453 -24.30 -9.04 34.75
CA ASP A 453 -24.80 -7.74 35.22
C ASP A 453 -23.83 -6.62 34.87
N VAL A 454 -24.37 -5.47 34.45
CA VAL A 454 -23.61 -4.28 34.06
C VAL A 454 -23.80 -3.24 35.16
N ASP A 455 -22.85 -3.19 36.08
CA ASP A 455 -22.81 -2.18 37.15
C ASP A 455 -21.81 -1.06 36.84
N LYS A 456 -21.74 -0.05 37.72
CA LYS A 456 -20.82 1.07 37.57
C LYS A 456 -19.35 0.64 37.62
N GLN A 457 -19.02 -0.47 38.30
CA GLN A 457 -17.66 -0.97 38.40
C GLN A 457 -17.22 -1.59 37.07
N VAL A 458 -18.06 -2.39 36.43
CA VAL A 458 -17.80 -2.96 35.10
C VAL A 458 -17.52 -1.86 34.08
N LEU A 459 -18.36 -0.82 34.03
CA LEU A 459 -18.13 0.32 33.12
C LEU A 459 -16.84 1.07 33.43
N ARG A 460 -16.50 1.20 34.73
CA ARG A 460 -15.25 1.84 35.15
C ARG A 460 -14.03 1.03 34.72
N ASP A 461 -14.04 -0.29 34.92
CA ASP A 461 -12.97 -1.18 34.52
C ASP A 461 -12.77 -1.18 33.00
N GLN A 462 -13.86 -1.18 32.22
CA GLN A 462 -13.82 -1.03 30.76
C GLN A 462 -13.16 0.29 30.33
N CYS A 463 -13.54 1.40 30.97
CA CYS A 463 -12.95 2.71 30.70
C CYS A 463 -11.44 2.70 30.99
N GLU A 464 -11.03 2.22 32.17
CA GLU A 464 -9.64 2.23 32.58
C GLU A 464 -8.76 1.33 31.70
N GLU A 465 -9.23 0.12 31.34
CA GLU A 465 -8.48 -0.75 30.43
C GLU A 465 -8.37 -0.17 29.02
N TYR A 466 -9.42 0.49 28.51
CA TYR A 466 -9.37 1.12 27.20
C TYR A 466 -8.39 2.30 27.16
N VAL A 467 -8.41 3.18 28.17
CA VAL A 467 -7.48 4.31 28.27
C VAL A 467 -6.04 3.82 28.45
N ARG A 468 -5.84 2.78 29.28
CA ARG A 468 -4.54 2.11 29.42
C ARG A 468 -4.04 1.57 28.08
N ALA A 469 -4.93 0.99 27.28
CA ALA A 469 -4.57 0.48 25.96
C ALA A 469 -4.09 1.58 25.00
N ILE A 470 -4.79 2.72 24.95
CA ILE A 470 -4.37 3.85 24.10
C ILE A 470 -2.98 4.35 24.52
N GLN A 471 -2.73 4.46 25.82
CA GLN A 471 -1.40 4.84 26.33
C GLN A 471 -0.33 3.81 25.97
N TRP A 472 -0.64 2.50 26.01
CA TRP A 472 0.29 1.44 25.59
C TRP A 472 0.65 1.58 24.11
N ILE A 473 -0.34 1.81 23.25
CA ILE A 473 -0.15 1.96 21.79
C ILE A 473 0.70 3.20 21.49
N LEU A 474 0.42 4.33 22.13
CA LEU A 474 1.23 5.54 21.95
C LEU A 474 2.69 5.31 22.33
N LEU A 475 2.96 4.72 23.50
CA LEU A 475 4.34 4.40 23.87
C LEU A 475 4.98 3.43 22.87
N TYR A 476 4.24 2.45 22.35
CA TYR A 476 4.77 1.50 21.38
C TYR A 476 5.24 2.16 20.07
N TYR A 477 4.50 3.16 19.59
CA TYR A 477 4.85 3.91 18.37
C TYR A 477 5.96 4.94 18.61
N PHE A 478 5.92 5.64 19.75
CA PHE A 478 6.81 6.77 20.03
C PHE A 478 8.12 6.38 20.73
N GLU A 479 8.09 5.40 21.65
CA GLU A 479 9.21 5.04 22.51
C GLU A 479 9.68 3.58 22.38
N GLY A 480 8.85 2.71 21.79
CA GLY A 480 9.08 1.26 21.71
C GLY A 480 8.23 0.49 22.73
N VAL A 481 8.40 -0.83 22.81
CA VAL A 481 7.52 -1.71 23.62
C VAL A 481 7.51 -1.29 25.10
N PRO A 482 6.37 -0.85 25.66
CA PRO A 482 6.29 -0.49 27.08
C PRO A 482 6.03 -1.72 27.98
N SER A 483 5.38 -2.77 27.43
CA SER A 483 5.15 -4.05 28.10
C SER A 483 5.00 -5.17 27.07
N TRP A 484 5.73 -6.27 27.27
CA TRP A 484 5.61 -7.49 26.49
C TRP A 484 4.39 -8.34 26.90
N SER A 485 3.96 -8.24 28.16
CA SER A 485 2.93 -9.09 28.75
C SER A 485 1.53 -8.45 28.78
N TRP A 486 1.42 -7.12 28.71
CA TRP A 486 0.12 -6.45 28.68
C TRP A 486 -0.64 -6.76 27.38
N PHE A 487 -1.96 -6.92 27.49
CA PHE A 487 -2.89 -7.04 26.36
C PHE A 487 -4.28 -6.54 26.77
N TYR A 488 -5.09 -6.14 25.79
CA TYR A 488 -6.48 -5.75 26.03
C TYR A 488 -7.37 -7.00 26.22
N PRO A 489 -8.04 -7.17 27.39
CA PRO A 489 -8.66 -8.45 27.77
C PRO A 489 -10.08 -8.67 27.25
N HIS A 490 -10.53 -7.90 26.26
CA HIS A 490 -11.89 -8.00 25.71
C HIS A 490 -11.88 -8.05 24.17
N HIS A 491 -12.85 -8.76 23.58
CA HIS A 491 -13.01 -8.81 22.12
C HIS A 491 -13.63 -7.54 21.53
N TYR A 492 -14.26 -6.71 22.37
CA TYR A 492 -14.98 -5.51 21.97
C TYR A 492 -14.54 -4.29 22.80
N ALA A 493 -14.68 -3.10 22.22
CA ALA A 493 -14.40 -1.83 22.88
C ALA A 493 -15.65 -1.29 23.58
N PRO A 494 -15.53 -0.51 24.66
CA PRO A 494 -16.66 0.20 25.25
C PRO A 494 -17.26 1.25 24.31
N PHE A 495 -18.46 1.73 24.65
CA PHE A 495 -19.01 2.94 24.04
C PHE A 495 -18.20 4.18 24.44
N ILE A 496 -18.13 5.18 23.55
CA ILE A 496 -17.38 6.43 23.78
C ILE A 496 -17.95 7.17 25.00
N SER A 497 -19.28 7.18 25.13
CA SER A 497 -20.01 7.76 26.26
C SER A 497 -19.72 7.12 27.61
N ASP A 498 -19.15 5.92 27.64
CA ASP A 498 -18.76 5.23 28.87
C ASP A 498 -17.25 5.38 29.18
N VAL A 499 -16.46 5.92 28.26
CA VAL A 499 -15.03 6.23 28.48
C VAL A 499 -14.91 7.66 29.02
N THR A 500 -15.22 7.84 30.30
CA THR A 500 -15.26 9.16 30.96
C THR A 500 -14.68 9.14 32.39
N ASP A 501 -14.32 10.32 32.88
CA ASP A 501 -13.86 10.58 34.25
C ASP A 501 -12.55 9.87 34.63
N PHE A 502 -11.64 9.70 33.66
CA PHE A 502 -10.36 9.02 33.85
C PHE A 502 -9.16 9.96 34.08
N LYS A 503 -9.41 11.26 34.28
CA LYS A 503 -8.36 12.28 34.44
C LYS A 503 -7.36 12.01 35.57
N ASP A 504 -7.80 11.33 36.65
CA ASP A 504 -6.99 11.04 37.85
C ASP A 504 -6.41 9.61 37.84
N MET A 505 -6.53 8.88 36.72
CA MET A 505 -6.07 7.50 36.59
C MET A 505 -4.53 7.42 36.57
N GLU A 506 -3.97 6.45 37.29
CA GLU A 506 -2.54 6.15 37.23
C GLU A 506 -2.26 5.01 36.23
N ILE A 507 -1.44 5.29 35.21
CA ILE A 507 -1.06 4.32 34.19
C ILE A 507 0.38 3.88 34.41
N LYS A 508 0.58 2.58 34.66
CA LYS A 508 1.90 1.95 34.81
C LYS A 508 1.93 0.64 34.03
N PHE A 509 3.07 0.38 33.41
CA PHE A 509 3.34 -0.85 32.68
C PHE A 509 4.54 -1.57 33.25
N GLU A 510 4.45 -2.89 33.35
CA GLU A 510 5.60 -3.74 33.65
C GLU A 510 6.19 -4.23 32.34
N MET A 511 7.50 -4.00 32.15
CA MET A 511 8.18 -4.36 30.89
C MET A 511 7.98 -5.83 30.52
N GLY A 512 8.06 -6.74 31.50
CA GLY A 512 8.03 -8.19 31.27
C GLY A 512 9.16 -8.65 30.33
N SER A 513 8.97 -9.82 29.72
CA SER A 513 9.87 -10.38 28.71
C SER A 513 9.06 -10.92 27.52
N PRO A 514 9.61 -10.88 26.30
CA PRO A 514 8.99 -11.56 25.16
C PRO A 514 8.85 -13.06 25.43
N PHE A 515 7.81 -13.67 24.87
CA PHE A 515 7.68 -15.13 24.84
C PHE A 515 8.82 -15.77 24.06
N LEU A 516 9.20 -17.00 24.42
CA LEU A 516 10.07 -17.80 23.56
C LEU A 516 9.32 -18.17 22.26
N PRO A 517 10.03 -18.45 21.15
CA PRO A 517 9.39 -18.75 19.87
C PRO A 517 8.32 -19.85 19.94
N PHE A 518 8.56 -20.95 20.66
CA PHE A 518 7.58 -22.02 20.79
C PHE A 518 6.40 -21.66 21.69
N GLN A 519 6.61 -20.79 22.68
CA GLN A 519 5.52 -20.28 23.53
C GLN A 519 4.59 -19.40 22.70
N GLN A 520 5.13 -18.54 21.84
CA GLN A 520 4.32 -17.79 20.88
C GLN A 520 3.60 -18.70 19.89
N LEU A 521 4.27 -19.72 19.32
CA LEU A 521 3.62 -20.64 18.39
C LEU A 521 2.43 -21.37 19.04
N MET A 522 2.60 -21.86 20.27
CA MET A 522 1.49 -22.45 21.04
C MET A 522 0.38 -21.43 21.28
N ALA A 523 0.71 -20.16 21.47
CA ALA A 523 -0.27 -19.13 21.74
C ALA A 523 -1.02 -18.63 20.49
N VAL A 524 -0.45 -18.77 19.30
CA VAL A 524 -0.98 -18.16 18.08
C VAL A 524 -1.53 -19.18 17.09
N LEU A 525 -1.00 -20.41 17.03
CA LEU A 525 -1.40 -21.40 16.04
C LEU A 525 -2.70 -22.14 16.42
N PRO A 526 -3.56 -22.46 15.43
CA PRO A 526 -4.66 -23.40 15.62
C PRO A 526 -4.17 -24.86 15.58
N ALA A 527 -4.97 -25.78 16.13
CA ALA A 527 -4.67 -27.22 16.10
C ALA A 527 -4.52 -27.79 14.67
N ALA A 528 -5.15 -27.16 13.67
CA ALA A 528 -5.00 -27.51 12.26
C ALA A 528 -3.55 -27.36 11.75
N SER A 529 -2.78 -26.41 12.29
CA SER A 529 -1.38 -26.14 11.92
C SER A 529 -0.37 -26.74 12.91
N LYS A 530 -0.78 -27.74 13.72
CA LYS A 530 0.08 -28.36 14.74
C LYS A 530 1.39 -28.94 14.18
N GLU A 531 1.43 -29.35 12.91
CA GLU A 531 2.64 -29.91 12.28
C GLU A 531 3.82 -28.92 12.26
N LEU A 532 3.56 -27.62 12.43
CA LEU A 532 4.59 -26.58 12.52
C LEU A 532 5.30 -26.53 13.88
N LEU A 533 4.78 -27.24 14.89
CA LEU A 533 5.34 -27.33 16.24
C LEU A 533 6.09 -28.65 16.45
N PRO A 534 7.06 -28.70 17.40
CA PRO A 534 7.64 -29.94 17.90
C PRO A 534 6.59 -30.98 18.32
N GLU A 535 6.82 -32.26 18.01
CA GLU A 535 5.88 -33.37 18.29
C GLU A 535 5.35 -33.39 19.75
N PRO A 536 6.16 -33.13 20.80
CA PRO A 536 5.67 -33.11 22.18
C PRO A 536 4.56 -32.07 22.43
N TYR A 537 4.63 -30.90 21.77
CA TYR A 537 3.65 -29.83 21.94
C TYR A 537 2.37 -30.06 21.13
N GLN A 538 2.45 -30.78 20.00
CA GLN A 538 1.27 -31.11 19.19
C GLN A 538 0.20 -31.85 20.01
N LYS A 539 0.64 -32.70 20.94
CA LYS A 539 -0.24 -33.47 21.83
C LYS A 539 -1.06 -32.57 22.75
N LEU A 540 -0.51 -31.44 23.19
CA LEU A 540 -1.22 -30.46 24.02
C LEU A 540 -2.38 -29.78 23.29
N MET A 541 -2.32 -29.69 21.96
CA MET A 541 -3.37 -29.04 21.15
C MET A 541 -4.53 -29.98 20.79
N THR A 542 -4.36 -31.30 20.92
CA THR A 542 -5.32 -32.27 20.36
C THR A 542 -5.81 -33.33 21.33
N GLN A 543 -5.16 -33.52 22.48
CA GLN A 543 -5.60 -34.50 23.47
C GLN A 543 -6.64 -33.88 24.40
N ASP A 544 -7.78 -34.54 24.58
CA ASP A 544 -8.86 -34.10 25.48
C ASP A 544 -8.41 -33.98 26.94
N ILE A 545 -7.38 -34.71 27.33
CA ILE A 545 -6.75 -34.66 28.67
C ILE A 545 -5.80 -33.47 28.85
N SER A 546 -5.55 -32.67 27.81
CA SER A 546 -4.64 -31.53 27.88
C SER A 546 -5.23 -30.42 28.75
N PRO A 547 -4.43 -29.82 29.66
CA PRO A 547 -4.89 -28.72 30.53
C PRO A 547 -5.19 -27.42 29.78
N VAL A 548 -4.91 -27.39 28.48
CA VAL A 548 -5.07 -26.22 27.59
C VAL A 548 -5.89 -26.55 26.34
N ILE A 549 -6.63 -27.67 26.33
CA ILE A 549 -7.44 -28.08 25.16
C ILE A 549 -8.50 -27.04 24.80
N ASP A 550 -9.04 -26.34 25.79
CA ASP A 550 -10.04 -25.29 25.63
C ASP A 550 -9.51 -24.07 24.86
N PHE A 551 -8.19 -23.89 24.78
CA PHE A 551 -7.58 -22.84 23.94
C PHE A 551 -7.64 -23.17 22.44
N TYR A 552 -7.96 -24.40 22.05
CA TYR A 552 -7.93 -24.84 20.65
C TYR A 552 -9.30 -25.36 20.20
N PRO A 553 -10.33 -24.50 20.15
CA PRO A 553 -11.65 -24.90 19.67
C PRO A 553 -11.59 -25.35 18.21
N VAL A 554 -12.29 -26.45 17.90
CA VAL A 554 -12.42 -26.96 16.51
C VAL A 554 -13.32 -26.02 15.70
N ASP A 555 -14.44 -25.62 16.29
CA ASP A 555 -15.38 -24.66 15.73
C ASP A 555 -15.40 -23.38 16.57
N PHE A 556 -15.37 -22.23 15.92
CA PHE A 556 -15.41 -20.92 16.58
C PHE A 556 -16.32 -19.95 15.82
N GLN A 557 -16.95 -19.05 16.56
CA GLN A 557 -17.85 -18.05 16.01
C GLN A 557 -17.07 -16.83 15.49
N THR A 558 -17.64 -16.17 14.50
CA THR A 558 -17.13 -14.90 13.97
C THR A 558 -18.25 -13.89 13.91
N ASP A 559 -18.00 -12.68 14.42
CA ASP A 559 -18.96 -11.58 14.46
C ASP A 559 -18.51 -10.45 13.54
N LEU A 560 -19.34 -10.07 12.57
CA LEU A 560 -19.03 -8.98 11.65
C LEU A 560 -19.04 -7.62 12.36
N ASN A 561 -19.77 -7.44 13.46
CA ASN A 561 -19.82 -6.20 14.25
C ASN A 561 -19.86 -4.91 13.41
N GLY A 562 -20.80 -4.83 12.44
CA GLY A 562 -20.94 -3.67 11.54
C GLY A 562 -19.96 -3.61 10.35
N LYS A 563 -19.02 -4.55 10.25
CA LYS A 563 -18.11 -4.67 9.10
C LYS A 563 -18.79 -5.40 7.93
N GLN A 564 -18.34 -5.10 6.72
CA GLN A 564 -18.91 -5.67 5.49
C GLN A 564 -18.17 -6.92 5.01
N GLN A 565 -16.93 -7.13 5.46
CA GLN A 565 -16.06 -8.16 4.93
C GLN A 565 -15.73 -9.17 6.03
N GLU A 566 -15.79 -10.46 5.71
CA GLU A 566 -15.54 -11.55 6.68
C GLU A 566 -14.11 -11.49 7.26
N TRP A 567 -13.14 -11.00 6.49
CA TRP A 567 -11.78 -10.82 7.00
C TRP A 567 -11.63 -9.68 8.02
N GLU A 568 -12.64 -8.83 8.19
CA GLU A 568 -12.72 -7.81 9.24
C GLU A 568 -13.51 -8.30 10.48
N ALA A 569 -14.10 -9.49 10.42
CA ALA A 569 -14.92 -10.02 11.52
C ALA A 569 -14.10 -10.32 12.78
N VAL A 570 -14.67 -10.06 13.95
CA VAL A 570 -14.10 -10.45 15.24
C VAL A 570 -14.12 -11.97 15.35
N VAL A 571 -12.97 -12.55 15.69
CA VAL A 571 -12.82 -14.01 15.87
C VAL A 571 -12.97 -14.32 17.36
N LEU A 572 -14.07 -14.97 17.74
CA LEU A 572 -14.42 -15.25 19.12
C LEU A 572 -13.75 -16.57 19.55
N ILE A 573 -12.52 -16.45 20.05
CA ILE A 573 -11.73 -17.54 20.62
C ILE A 573 -11.27 -17.17 22.05
N PRO A 574 -11.14 -18.15 22.96
CA PRO A 574 -10.77 -17.89 24.36
C PRO A 574 -9.38 -17.26 24.47
N PHE A 575 -9.22 -16.21 25.27
CA PHE A 575 -7.89 -15.64 25.55
C PHE A 575 -7.01 -16.64 26.30
N ILE A 576 -5.71 -16.66 25.99
CA ILE A 576 -4.77 -17.58 26.64
C ILE A 576 -4.37 -17.04 28.00
N ASP A 577 -4.49 -17.90 29.00
CA ASP A 577 -3.81 -17.75 30.28
C ASP A 577 -2.34 -18.14 30.14
N GLU A 578 -1.45 -17.16 30.32
CA GLU A 578 0.00 -17.33 30.19
C GLU A 578 0.56 -18.35 31.18
N ALA A 579 0.17 -18.27 32.45
CA ALA A 579 0.70 -19.15 33.49
C ALA A 579 0.31 -20.61 33.20
N ARG A 580 -0.96 -20.83 32.82
CA ARG A 580 -1.49 -22.16 32.49
C ARG A 580 -0.82 -22.76 31.25
N LEU A 581 -0.60 -21.95 30.22
CA LEU A 581 0.10 -22.39 29.01
C LEU A 581 1.55 -22.77 29.30
N LEU A 582 2.28 -21.92 30.02
CA LEU A 582 3.69 -22.17 30.33
C LEU A 582 3.88 -23.39 31.23
N GLU A 583 3.00 -23.62 32.22
CA GLU A 583 3.01 -24.82 33.05
C GLU A 583 2.77 -26.10 32.22
N ALA A 584 1.80 -26.06 31.31
CA ALA A 584 1.51 -27.17 30.40
C ALA A 584 2.71 -27.50 29.50
N MET A 585 3.35 -26.48 28.92
CA MET A 585 4.53 -26.66 28.06
C MET A 585 5.72 -27.24 28.83
N LYS A 586 5.98 -26.76 30.05
CA LYS A 586 7.08 -27.21 30.90
C LYS A 586 7.02 -28.71 31.21
N SER A 587 5.83 -29.30 31.25
CA SER A 587 5.62 -30.73 31.50
C SER A 587 6.23 -31.64 30.42
N VAL A 588 6.32 -31.15 29.17
CA VAL A 588 6.81 -31.90 28.01
C VAL A 588 8.12 -31.37 27.42
N GLU A 589 8.61 -30.22 27.89
CA GLU A 589 9.81 -29.53 27.37
C GLU A 589 11.09 -30.38 27.40
N ASN A 590 11.20 -31.31 28.37
CA ASN A 590 12.34 -32.23 28.46
C ASN A 590 12.44 -33.21 27.28
N GLN A 591 11.34 -33.40 26.53
CA GLN A 591 11.26 -34.29 25.38
C GLN A 591 11.75 -33.63 24.07
N LEU A 592 12.05 -32.32 24.09
CA LEU A 592 12.57 -31.61 22.92
C LEU A 592 13.99 -32.07 22.56
N SER A 593 14.23 -32.19 21.26
CA SER A 593 15.56 -32.45 20.71
C SER A 593 16.51 -31.25 20.93
N PRO A 594 17.84 -31.45 20.85
CA PRO A 594 18.81 -30.36 20.99
C PRO A 594 18.65 -29.26 19.93
N SER A 595 18.30 -29.61 18.69
CA SER A 595 18.04 -28.64 17.62
C SER A 595 16.79 -27.81 17.90
N GLU A 596 15.72 -28.42 18.42
CA GLU A 596 14.50 -27.71 18.83
C GLU A 596 14.76 -26.78 20.01
N LYS A 597 15.57 -27.21 20.99
CA LYS A 597 15.97 -26.33 22.11
C LYS A 597 16.78 -25.12 21.63
N LYS A 598 17.68 -25.31 20.65
CA LYS A 598 18.41 -24.20 20.02
C LYS A 598 17.49 -23.25 19.26
N ARG A 599 16.48 -23.79 18.56
CA ARG A 599 15.46 -23.01 17.83
C ARG A 599 14.56 -22.20 18.75
N ASN A 600 14.37 -22.63 20.01
CA ASN A 600 13.54 -21.96 21.00
C ASN A 600 14.31 -20.89 21.81
N ALA A 601 15.08 -20.04 21.13
CA ALA A 601 15.85 -18.97 21.76
C ALA A 601 15.79 -17.69 20.93
N HIS A 602 16.04 -16.55 21.57
CA HIS A 602 16.19 -15.27 20.89
C HIS A 602 17.60 -15.12 20.31
N GLY A 603 17.70 -14.36 19.22
CA GLY A 603 18.95 -14.11 18.50
C GLY A 603 19.21 -12.63 18.22
N PRO A 604 20.46 -12.30 17.87
CA PRO A 604 20.89 -10.93 17.63
C PRO A 604 20.35 -10.36 16.31
N CYS A 605 20.42 -9.04 16.15
CA CYS A 605 20.39 -8.41 14.82
C CYS A 605 21.78 -8.53 14.19
N LEU A 606 21.85 -8.77 12.88
CA LEU A 606 23.12 -8.98 12.19
C LEU A 606 23.47 -7.75 11.35
N LEU A 607 24.69 -7.25 11.51
CA LEU A 607 25.26 -6.15 10.73
C LEU A 607 26.35 -6.69 9.80
N TYR A 608 26.19 -6.42 8.51
CA TYR A 608 27.16 -6.74 7.47
C TYR A 608 27.72 -5.49 6.84
N ASP A 609 29.01 -5.53 6.54
CA ASP A 609 29.70 -4.49 5.79
C ASP A 609 30.83 -5.10 4.94
N TYR A 610 31.20 -4.41 3.86
CA TYR A 610 32.24 -4.90 2.94
C TYR A 610 33.64 -4.76 3.53
N THR A 611 34.47 -5.79 3.34
CA THR A 611 35.91 -5.75 3.65
C THR A 611 36.74 -6.21 2.44
N PRO A 612 37.86 -5.53 2.11
CA PRO A 612 38.72 -5.97 1.02
C PRO A 612 39.43 -7.30 1.31
N ASP A 613 39.58 -7.65 2.60
CA ASP A 613 40.17 -8.92 3.02
C ASP A 613 39.27 -10.11 2.66
N THR A 614 39.86 -11.19 2.16
CA THR A 614 39.14 -12.45 1.94
C THR A 614 38.96 -13.19 3.27
N LEU A 615 37.71 -13.37 3.66
CA LEU A 615 37.26 -14.10 4.85
C LEU A 615 37.08 -15.60 4.54
N GLU A 616 36.69 -16.37 5.56
CA GLU A 616 36.42 -17.80 5.39
C GLU A 616 35.27 -18.05 4.39
N PRO A 617 35.39 -19.09 3.53
CA PRO A 617 34.34 -19.44 2.57
C PRO A 617 33.01 -19.73 3.26
N CYS A 618 31.92 -19.25 2.67
CA CYS A 618 30.58 -19.54 3.17
C CYS A 618 29.96 -20.69 2.36
N THR A 619 29.75 -21.83 3.03
CA THR A 619 29.09 -23.00 2.43
C THR A 619 27.58 -22.77 2.32
N SER A 620 27.02 -23.05 1.15
CA SER A 620 25.58 -23.01 0.93
C SER A 620 24.89 -24.17 1.65
N THR A 621 23.77 -23.90 2.30
CA THR A 621 22.89 -24.93 2.87
C THR A 621 22.05 -25.64 1.80
N LEU A 622 22.04 -25.14 0.56
CA LEU A 622 21.40 -25.73 -0.63
C LEU A 622 22.38 -25.74 -1.82
N PRO A 623 23.46 -26.55 -1.79
CA PRO A 623 24.53 -26.49 -2.79
C PRO A 623 24.07 -26.85 -4.22
N GLY A 624 22.97 -27.60 -4.37
CA GLY A 624 22.37 -27.89 -5.68
C GLY A 624 21.63 -26.72 -6.31
N VAL A 625 21.34 -25.68 -5.51
CA VAL A 625 20.55 -24.50 -5.91
C VAL A 625 21.42 -23.24 -5.91
N PHE A 626 22.18 -23.04 -4.84
CA PHE A 626 23.07 -21.90 -4.62
C PHE A 626 24.49 -22.41 -4.37
N GLN A 627 25.48 -21.87 -5.08
CA GLN A 627 26.87 -22.33 -4.99
C GLN A 627 27.58 -21.79 -3.74
N ASP A 628 28.62 -22.48 -3.29
CA ASP A 628 29.45 -22.00 -2.17
C ASP A 628 30.17 -20.70 -2.52
N ILE A 629 30.28 -19.79 -1.55
CA ILE A 629 30.98 -18.52 -1.70
C ILE A 629 32.44 -18.75 -1.31
N ILE A 630 33.31 -18.88 -2.31
CA ILE A 630 34.74 -19.14 -2.10
C ILE A 630 35.46 -17.88 -1.59
N ASN A 631 35.18 -16.73 -2.21
CA ASN A 631 35.78 -15.45 -1.85
C ASN A 631 34.76 -14.61 -1.06
N ASN A 632 34.72 -14.81 0.25
CA ASN A 632 33.83 -14.06 1.13
C ASN A 632 34.46 -12.71 1.51
N HIS A 633 33.73 -11.62 1.30
CA HIS A 633 34.13 -10.26 1.65
C HIS A 633 33.11 -9.56 2.57
N ALA A 634 32.12 -10.28 3.09
CA ALA A 634 31.10 -9.74 3.97
C ALA A 634 31.50 -9.94 5.44
N ARG A 635 31.90 -8.86 6.11
CA ARG A 635 32.21 -8.87 7.54
C ARG A 635 30.91 -8.85 8.34
N LEU A 636 30.68 -9.89 9.14
CA LEU A 636 29.52 -10.02 10.01
C LEU A 636 29.84 -9.53 11.44
N ARG A 637 28.94 -8.74 12.02
CA ARG A 637 28.91 -8.33 13.43
C ARG A 637 27.54 -8.61 14.03
N GLU A 638 27.50 -9.24 15.20
CA GLU A 638 26.25 -9.48 15.94
C GLU A 638 25.95 -8.32 16.88
N LEU A 639 24.74 -7.79 16.79
CA LEU A 639 24.21 -6.75 17.66
C LEU A 639 23.24 -7.39 18.66
N GLY A 640 23.45 -7.14 19.95
CA GLY A 640 22.58 -7.68 21.01
C GLY A 640 21.10 -7.29 20.82
N VAL A 641 20.21 -8.04 21.47
CA VAL A 641 18.74 -7.87 21.33
C VAL A 641 18.29 -6.44 21.65
N ASP A 642 18.91 -5.79 22.64
CA ASP A 642 18.59 -4.41 23.06
C ASP A 642 19.45 -3.34 22.36
N ALA A 643 20.16 -3.66 21.27
CA ALA A 643 21.14 -2.75 20.66
C ALA A 643 20.54 -1.41 20.17
N PHE A 644 19.24 -1.40 19.84
CA PHE A 644 18.53 -0.20 19.38
C PHE A 644 17.64 0.44 20.46
N ARG A 645 17.67 -0.08 21.70
CA ARG A 645 16.87 0.47 22.78
C ARG A 645 17.48 1.80 23.24
N VAL A 646 16.67 2.86 23.21
CA VAL A 646 17.06 4.20 23.68
C VAL A 646 16.36 4.48 25.00
N ASP A 647 17.09 5.12 25.90
CA ASP A 647 16.54 5.67 27.14
C ASP A 647 15.56 6.82 26.80
N PRO A 648 14.29 6.79 27.25
CA PRO A 648 13.29 7.81 26.90
C PRO A 648 13.77 9.25 27.13
N ASP A 649 14.57 9.49 28.18
CA ASP A 649 15.11 10.81 28.52
C ASP A 649 16.15 11.33 27.51
N LYS A 650 16.75 10.43 26.72
CA LYS A 650 17.76 10.77 25.70
C LYS A 650 17.18 10.80 24.29
N MET A 651 15.91 10.43 24.13
CA MET A 651 15.26 10.32 22.84
C MET A 651 14.95 11.70 22.28
N VAL A 652 15.29 11.91 21.01
CA VAL A 652 15.00 13.17 20.31
C VAL A 652 13.55 13.17 19.79
N LYS A 653 12.66 13.85 20.51
CA LYS A 653 11.25 14.04 20.15
C LYS A 653 11.07 15.22 19.18
N GLY A 654 10.15 15.11 18.21
CA GLY A 654 9.86 16.16 17.22
C GLY A 654 10.98 16.39 16.18
N LEU A 655 10.89 17.51 15.45
CA LEU A 655 11.90 17.95 14.48
C LEU A 655 13.22 18.34 15.14
N MET A 656 14.35 17.95 14.54
CA MET A 656 15.66 18.43 14.95
C MET A 656 15.89 19.90 14.55
N PRO A 657 16.61 20.70 15.36
CA PRO A 657 16.86 22.11 15.04
C PRO A 657 17.63 22.37 13.75
N GLN A 658 18.38 21.38 13.25
CA GLN A 658 19.23 21.50 12.04
C GLN A 658 18.51 21.12 10.73
N VAL A 659 17.21 20.83 10.80
CA VAL A 659 16.40 20.49 9.62
C VAL A 659 16.25 21.71 8.71
N ARG A 660 16.39 21.49 7.39
CA ARG A 660 16.22 22.52 6.36
C ARG A 660 14.93 22.29 5.59
N LEU A 661 13.84 22.93 6.02
CA LEU A 661 12.53 22.83 5.35
C LEU A 661 12.35 23.81 4.17
N ASP A 662 13.22 24.82 4.05
CA ASP A 662 13.13 25.85 3.00
C ASP A 662 13.96 25.50 1.75
N VAL A 663 14.76 24.43 1.83
CA VAL A 663 15.62 23.95 0.75
C VAL A 663 14.92 22.80 0.05
N TYR A 664 14.93 22.83 -1.29
CA TYR A 664 14.39 21.74 -2.09
C TYR A 664 15.35 20.55 -2.10
N PHE A 665 14.85 19.37 -1.72
CA PHE A 665 15.56 18.11 -1.86
C PHE A 665 14.94 17.35 -3.04
N PRO A 666 15.68 17.11 -4.13
CA PRO A 666 15.14 16.43 -5.31
C PRO A 666 14.44 15.12 -4.98
N GLY A 667 13.17 15.01 -5.39
CA GLY A 667 12.26 13.89 -5.15
C GLY A 667 11.63 13.82 -3.75
N PHE A 668 11.81 14.88 -2.95
CA PHE A 668 10.97 15.17 -1.78
C PHE A 668 10.14 16.41 -2.08
N PRO A 669 8.90 16.23 -2.57
CA PRO A 669 8.06 17.35 -2.99
C PRO A 669 7.60 18.22 -1.82
N THR A 670 7.34 19.49 -2.12
CA THR A 670 6.83 20.51 -1.19
C THR A 670 5.87 21.46 -1.91
N LEU A 671 4.83 21.90 -1.21
CA LEU A 671 3.82 22.84 -1.70
C LEU A 671 4.29 24.30 -1.57
N LYS A 672 5.33 24.57 -0.76
CA LYS A 672 5.75 25.94 -0.37
C LYS A 672 6.27 26.83 -1.50
N HIS A 673 6.77 26.25 -2.59
CA HIS A 673 7.43 27.03 -3.64
C HIS A 673 6.50 27.89 -4.50
N ILE A 674 5.20 27.57 -4.54
CA ILE A 674 4.21 28.31 -5.34
C ILE A 674 3.16 28.87 -4.39
N PRO A 675 2.86 30.19 -4.42
CA PRO A 675 1.75 30.75 -3.66
C PRO A 675 0.42 30.13 -4.08
N HIS A 676 -0.31 29.56 -3.12
CA HIS A 676 -1.57 28.89 -3.38
C HIS A 676 -2.50 29.01 -2.17
N LYS A 677 -3.78 28.77 -2.40
CA LYS A 677 -4.83 28.66 -1.39
C LYS A 677 -5.29 27.20 -1.30
N ALA A 678 -5.33 26.66 -0.09
CA ALA A 678 -5.88 25.34 0.18
C ALA A 678 -7.33 25.46 0.69
N PHE A 679 -8.23 24.59 0.23
CA PHE A 679 -9.60 24.49 0.75
C PHE A 679 -10.21 23.10 0.50
N LEU A 680 -11.13 22.69 1.37
CA LEU A 680 -11.86 21.43 1.20
C LEU A 680 -13.05 21.60 0.24
N LYS A 681 -13.19 20.66 -0.70
CA LYS A 681 -14.34 20.59 -1.62
C LYS A 681 -14.65 19.15 -1.98
N LYS A 682 -15.94 18.83 -2.13
CA LYS A 682 -16.37 17.52 -2.64
C LYS A 682 -16.21 17.49 -4.16
N GLU A 683 -15.12 16.88 -4.64
CA GLU A 683 -14.79 16.79 -6.06
C GLU A 683 -14.57 15.34 -6.49
N GLY A 684 -14.79 15.07 -7.79
CA GLY A 684 -14.69 13.73 -8.35
C GLY A 684 -13.25 13.28 -8.62
N VAL A 685 -12.27 13.63 -7.78
CA VAL A 685 -10.85 13.37 -8.06
C VAL A 685 -10.58 11.88 -8.24
N LYS A 686 -9.78 11.53 -9.24
CA LYS A 686 -9.48 10.16 -9.65
C LYS A 686 -8.02 9.82 -9.38
N VAL A 687 -7.73 9.50 -8.13
CA VAL A 687 -6.40 9.05 -7.67
C VAL A 687 -6.14 7.59 -8.07
N PHE A 688 -7.18 6.76 -7.99
CA PHE A 688 -7.15 5.34 -8.33
C PHE A 688 -8.03 5.05 -9.57
N GLN A 689 -8.59 3.84 -9.66
CA GLN A 689 -9.39 3.41 -10.82
C GLN A 689 -10.79 4.07 -10.86
N MET A 690 -11.28 4.58 -9.72
CA MET A 690 -12.60 5.19 -9.57
C MET A 690 -12.48 6.63 -9.05
N ASN A 691 -13.48 7.45 -9.35
CA ASN A 691 -13.59 8.80 -8.79
C ASN A 691 -13.89 8.73 -7.29
N SER A 692 -13.30 9.64 -6.53
CA SER A 692 -13.61 9.85 -5.12
C SER A 692 -15.05 10.32 -4.95
N ARG A 693 -15.61 10.03 -3.77
CA ARG A 693 -16.96 10.44 -3.37
C ARG A 693 -16.95 11.42 -2.20
N ASN A 694 -15.78 11.67 -1.62
CA ASN A 694 -15.62 12.42 -0.38
C ASN A 694 -15.01 13.79 -0.66
N GLU A 695 -14.82 14.60 0.38
CA GLU A 695 -14.11 15.88 0.27
C GLU A 695 -12.61 15.68 0.06
N ASN A 696 -12.03 16.53 -0.79
CA ASN A 696 -10.62 16.55 -1.14
C ASN A 696 -10.05 17.93 -0.82
N MET A 697 -8.78 17.99 -0.43
CA MET A 697 -8.05 19.23 -0.25
C MET A 697 -7.61 19.76 -1.63
N MET A 698 -8.32 20.77 -2.10
CA MET A 698 -8.04 21.44 -3.38
C MET A 698 -7.00 22.55 -3.18
N LEU A 699 -6.05 22.64 -4.10
CA LEU A 699 -5.01 23.67 -4.10
C LEU A 699 -5.22 24.61 -5.29
N GLU A 700 -5.53 25.86 -5.04
CA GLU A 700 -5.71 26.89 -6.06
C GLU A 700 -4.47 27.79 -6.15
N ILE A 701 -3.81 27.79 -7.30
CA ILE A 701 -2.63 28.62 -7.54
C ILE A 701 -3.07 30.08 -7.60
N LEU A 702 -2.39 30.94 -6.83
CA LEU A 702 -2.70 32.37 -6.79
C LEU A 702 -1.90 33.10 -7.88
N GLU A 703 -2.61 33.79 -8.76
CA GLU A 703 -2.00 34.72 -9.71
C GLU A 703 -1.80 36.09 -9.05
N ASP A 704 -0.63 36.70 -9.23
CA ASP A 704 -0.34 38.05 -8.77
C ASP A 704 -0.94 39.08 -9.76
N PRO A 705 -2.04 39.76 -9.42
CA PRO A 705 -2.69 40.71 -10.34
C PRO A 705 -1.81 41.93 -10.64
N ASP A 706 -0.83 42.24 -9.79
CA ASP A 706 0.08 43.37 -9.96
C ASP A 706 1.26 43.04 -10.90
N LYS A 707 1.43 41.77 -11.27
CA LYS A 707 2.46 41.27 -12.20
C LYS A 707 1.87 40.40 -13.30
N PRO A 708 1.24 40.98 -14.33
CA PRO A 708 0.74 40.22 -15.46
C PRO A 708 1.91 39.50 -16.16
N VAL A 709 1.69 38.24 -16.53
CA VAL A 709 2.71 37.42 -17.19
C VAL A 709 2.91 37.92 -18.62
N ASP A 710 4.06 38.54 -18.89
CA ASP A 710 4.50 38.88 -20.23
C ASP A 710 5.25 37.69 -20.86
N ILE A 711 4.78 37.22 -22.01
CA ILE A 711 5.40 36.09 -22.70
C ILE A 711 6.81 36.41 -23.20
N GLU A 712 7.10 37.65 -23.57
CA GLU A 712 8.42 38.05 -24.06
C GLU A 712 9.46 37.95 -22.93
N ASP A 713 9.13 38.45 -21.73
CA ASP A 713 9.96 38.32 -20.53
C ASP A 713 10.16 36.85 -20.11
N VAL A 714 9.10 36.04 -20.19
CA VAL A 714 9.19 34.59 -19.94
C VAL A 714 10.14 33.92 -20.94
N ALA A 715 10.04 34.27 -22.22
CA ALA A 715 10.92 33.73 -23.26
C ALA A 715 12.37 34.16 -23.05
N GLU A 716 12.64 35.44 -22.75
CA GLU A 716 13.98 35.94 -22.47
C GLU A 716 14.62 35.25 -21.25
N THR A 717 13.82 34.99 -20.23
CA THR A 717 14.33 34.40 -18.98
C THR A 717 14.51 32.88 -19.06
N LEU A 718 13.54 32.14 -19.62
CA LEU A 718 13.51 30.68 -19.54
C LEU A 718 14.08 29.96 -20.75
N LEU A 719 13.95 30.53 -21.95
CA LEU A 719 14.22 29.79 -23.17
C LEU A 719 15.70 29.41 -23.25
N GLY A 720 15.98 28.10 -23.36
CA GLY A 720 17.33 27.54 -23.39
C GLY A 720 17.96 27.27 -22.01
N ASN A 721 17.35 27.76 -20.93
CA ASN A 721 17.79 27.55 -19.55
C ASN A 721 17.07 26.35 -18.91
N THR A 722 17.57 25.90 -17.77
CA THR A 722 16.91 24.87 -16.95
C THR A 722 16.05 25.51 -15.88
N THR A 723 14.92 24.87 -15.57
CA THR A 723 13.94 25.32 -14.58
C THR A 723 13.27 24.10 -13.94
N TYR A 724 12.56 24.29 -12.83
CA TYR A 724 11.78 23.22 -12.19
C TYR A 724 10.32 23.28 -12.64
N VAL A 725 9.81 22.17 -13.16
CA VAL A 725 8.43 22.04 -13.68
C VAL A 725 7.67 20.94 -12.96
N GLY A 726 6.34 20.96 -13.06
CA GLY A 726 5.50 19.84 -12.63
C GLY A 726 5.11 19.88 -11.15
N TRP A 727 4.97 21.07 -10.57
CA TRP A 727 4.55 21.25 -9.17
C TRP A 727 3.29 20.42 -8.85
N PRO A 728 3.23 19.75 -7.67
CA PRO A 728 4.20 19.79 -6.57
C PRO A 728 5.39 18.82 -6.67
N HIS A 729 5.35 17.86 -7.59
CA HIS A 729 6.45 16.91 -7.84
C HIS A 729 7.49 17.51 -8.79
N LEU A 730 8.19 18.54 -8.30
CA LEU A 730 9.11 19.32 -9.11
C LEU A 730 10.27 18.46 -9.63
N PHE A 731 10.57 18.57 -10.92
CA PHE A 731 11.79 18.02 -11.50
C PHE A 731 12.41 19.02 -12.48
N GLU A 732 13.72 18.89 -12.67
CA GLU A 732 14.46 19.80 -13.55
C GLU A 732 14.17 19.49 -15.03
N ALA A 733 13.90 20.53 -15.81
CA ALA A 733 13.68 20.44 -17.25
C ALA A 733 14.30 21.64 -17.97
N LYS A 734 14.74 21.42 -19.21
CA LYS A 734 15.28 22.47 -20.08
C LYS A 734 14.20 23.01 -21.01
N VAL A 735 13.92 24.31 -20.96
CA VAL A 735 12.89 24.92 -21.80
C VAL A 735 13.41 25.10 -23.23
N VAL A 736 12.68 24.58 -24.20
CA VAL A 736 13.04 24.67 -25.63
C VAL A 736 12.08 25.52 -26.45
N GLN A 737 10.86 25.73 -25.96
CA GLN A 737 9.86 26.59 -26.58
C GLN A 737 8.95 27.20 -25.50
N VAL A 738 8.55 28.46 -25.72
CA VAL A 738 7.53 29.17 -24.94
C VAL A 738 6.42 29.59 -25.90
N SER A 739 5.15 29.44 -25.54
CA SER A 739 4.03 29.78 -26.44
C SER A 739 2.77 30.21 -25.70
N ASN A 740 2.00 31.12 -26.28
CA ASN A 740 0.61 31.42 -25.91
C ASN A 740 -0.34 30.85 -26.98
N ASP A 741 -1.59 31.32 -26.99
CA ASP A 741 -2.62 30.89 -27.95
C ASP A 741 -2.39 31.39 -29.39
N THR A 742 -1.52 32.39 -29.59
CA THR A 742 -1.26 33.02 -30.90
C THR A 742 0.16 32.82 -31.43
N ASP A 743 1.16 32.86 -30.56
CA ASP A 743 2.58 32.99 -30.86
C ASP A 743 3.41 31.90 -30.15
N ARG A 744 4.51 31.47 -30.77
CA ARG A 744 5.57 30.70 -30.12
C ARG A 744 6.94 31.36 -30.28
N TYR A 745 7.77 31.13 -29.29
CA TYR A 745 9.15 31.59 -29.19
C TYR A 745 10.07 30.38 -29.12
N VAL A 746 11.06 30.35 -30.01
CA VAL A 746 12.04 29.26 -30.13
C VAL A 746 13.46 29.82 -30.29
N LEU A 747 14.44 29.05 -29.84
CA LEU A 747 15.86 29.38 -29.98
C LEU A 747 16.39 28.88 -31.32
N VAL A 748 16.84 29.80 -32.17
CA VAL A 748 17.46 29.48 -33.47
C VAL A 748 18.92 29.90 -33.45
N GLU A 749 19.80 29.07 -34.01
CA GLU A 749 21.20 29.43 -34.19
C GLU A 749 21.37 30.26 -35.46
N ALA A 750 21.64 31.57 -35.32
CA ALA A 750 21.88 32.48 -36.44
C ALA A 750 23.36 32.90 -36.52
N HIS A 751 23.85 33.17 -37.73
CA HIS A 751 25.15 33.79 -37.92
C HIS A 751 25.05 35.28 -37.62
N GLN A 752 26.01 35.84 -36.86
CA GLN A 752 26.15 37.30 -36.73
C GLN A 752 26.15 37.96 -38.12
N LYS A 753 25.46 39.11 -38.25
CA LYS A 753 25.44 39.96 -39.45
C LYS A 753 26.89 40.15 -39.97
N GLY A 754 27.26 39.42 -41.03
CA GLY A 754 28.63 39.38 -41.56
C GLY A 754 29.20 37.98 -41.87
N GLY A 755 28.53 36.88 -41.52
CA GLY A 755 28.78 35.54 -42.07
C GLY A 755 30.08 34.83 -41.63
N LYS A 756 30.89 35.41 -40.73
CA LYS A 756 32.14 34.81 -40.22
C LYS A 756 32.34 34.94 -38.70
N GLY A 757 31.24 34.98 -37.93
CA GLY A 757 31.28 34.98 -36.45
C GLY A 757 30.71 33.69 -35.84
N PRO A 758 30.96 33.43 -34.54
CA PRO A 758 30.32 32.34 -33.81
C PRO A 758 28.79 32.44 -33.93
N LYS A 759 28.11 31.29 -34.01
CA LYS A 759 26.65 31.26 -34.06
C LYS A 759 26.10 31.83 -32.75
N VAL A 760 25.25 32.85 -32.86
CA VAL A 760 24.55 33.43 -31.71
C VAL A 760 23.17 32.81 -31.65
N LYS A 761 22.75 32.47 -30.44
CA LYS A 761 21.41 31.99 -30.14
C LYS A 761 20.47 33.21 -30.13
N GLU A 762 19.57 33.29 -31.10
CA GLU A 762 18.56 34.35 -31.18
C GLU A 762 17.17 33.75 -30.90
N ILE A 763 16.34 34.51 -30.18
CA ILE A 763 14.93 34.15 -29.93
C ILE A 763 14.12 34.58 -31.15
N VAL A 764 13.43 33.63 -31.78
CA VAL A 764 12.58 33.87 -32.94
C VAL A 764 11.12 33.70 -32.54
N LYS A 765 10.30 34.70 -32.88
CA LYS A 765 8.85 34.68 -32.74
C LYS A 765 8.20 34.12 -34.01
N GLU A 766 7.35 33.13 -33.87
CA GLU A 766 6.54 32.54 -34.94
C GLU A 766 5.06 32.58 -34.59
N VAL A 767 4.21 32.94 -35.56
CA VAL A 767 2.74 32.93 -35.38
C VAL A 767 2.22 31.52 -35.64
N LEU A 768 1.40 31.01 -34.72
CA LEU A 768 0.80 29.68 -34.82
C LEU A 768 -0.26 29.64 -35.92
N ASN A 769 -0.33 28.52 -36.66
CA ASN A 769 -1.42 28.28 -37.60
C ASN A 769 -2.67 27.70 -36.91
N ASN A 770 -3.82 27.70 -37.58
CA ASN A 770 -5.09 27.22 -37.00
C ASN A 770 -5.02 25.78 -36.44
N SER A 771 -4.23 24.89 -37.06
CA SER A 771 -4.07 23.51 -36.55
C SER A 771 -3.24 23.50 -35.27
N GLU A 772 -2.20 24.33 -35.19
CA GLU A 772 -1.34 24.45 -34.02
C GLU A 772 -2.05 25.12 -32.85
N CYS A 773 -2.86 26.17 -33.09
CA CYS A 773 -3.72 26.77 -32.06
C CYS A 773 -4.68 25.73 -31.47
N ASN A 774 -5.30 24.89 -32.31
CA ASN A 774 -6.16 23.80 -31.84
C ASN A 774 -5.41 22.74 -31.02
N ILE A 775 -4.15 22.45 -31.36
CA ILE A 775 -3.30 21.54 -30.58
C ILE A 775 -2.95 22.18 -29.24
N TRP A 776 -2.56 23.45 -29.22
CA TRP A 776 -2.24 24.21 -28.01
C TRP A 776 -3.42 24.23 -27.04
N GLN A 777 -4.62 24.52 -27.54
CA GLN A 777 -5.84 24.51 -26.71
C GLN A 777 -6.13 23.11 -26.13
N LYS A 778 -5.94 22.05 -26.92
CA LYS A 778 -6.07 20.67 -26.42
C LYS A 778 -5.01 20.30 -25.38
N GLU A 779 -3.76 20.73 -25.58
CA GLU A 779 -2.68 20.54 -24.62
C GLU A 779 -3.01 21.23 -23.29
N VAL A 780 -3.44 22.49 -23.33
CA VAL A 780 -3.85 23.26 -22.13
C VAL A 780 -5.03 22.59 -21.43
N SER A 781 -6.10 22.24 -22.16
CA SER A 781 -7.27 21.57 -21.57
C SER A 781 -6.90 20.23 -20.93
N SER A 782 -6.08 19.42 -21.61
CA SER A 782 -5.63 18.12 -21.08
C SER A 782 -4.78 18.27 -19.82
N ILE A 783 -3.91 19.30 -19.74
CA ILE A 783 -3.12 19.56 -18.53
C ILE A 783 -4.03 20.05 -17.39
N LYS A 784 -4.97 20.95 -17.67
CA LYS A 784 -5.93 21.44 -16.66
C LYS A 784 -6.79 20.29 -16.10
N GLU A 785 -7.34 19.45 -16.96
CA GLU A 785 -8.09 18.25 -16.55
C GLU A 785 -7.22 17.32 -15.70
N ARG A 786 -5.97 17.07 -16.08
CA ARG A 786 -5.06 16.23 -15.28
C ARG A 786 -4.77 16.82 -13.90
N TYR A 787 -4.47 18.12 -13.81
CA TYR A 787 -4.19 18.77 -12.52
C TYR A 787 -5.44 18.78 -11.63
N HIS A 788 -6.60 19.11 -12.19
CA HIS A 788 -7.85 19.11 -11.45
C HIS A 788 -8.25 17.70 -11.00
N ASP A 789 -8.37 16.77 -11.94
CA ASP A 789 -8.97 15.46 -11.69
C ASP A 789 -8.01 14.51 -10.97
N ARG A 790 -6.69 14.57 -11.24
CA ARG A 790 -5.73 13.65 -10.60
C ARG A 790 -5.03 14.25 -9.37
N LEU A 791 -4.69 15.54 -9.42
CA LEU A 791 -3.87 16.20 -8.39
C LEU A 791 -4.70 17.08 -7.43
N GLY A 792 -5.97 17.37 -7.74
CA GLY A 792 -6.75 18.30 -6.92
C GLY A 792 -6.23 19.74 -6.98
N VAL A 793 -5.56 20.11 -8.08
CA VAL A 793 -4.94 21.43 -8.25
C VAL A 793 -5.72 22.26 -9.28
N VAL A 794 -6.10 23.47 -8.90
CA VAL A 794 -6.74 24.47 -9.76
C VAL A 794 -5.67 25.44 -10.23
N ILE A 795 -5.32 25.36 -11.52
CA ILE A 795 -4.27 26.21 -12.14
C ILE A 795 -4.76 27.64 -12.43
N GLY A 796 -6.05 27.83 -12.73
CA GLY A 796 -6.58 29.12 -13.19
C GLY A 796 -6.46 29.34 -14.71
N ASN A 797 -6.25 30.60 -15.13
CA ASN A 797 -6.24 31.00 -16.53
C ASN A 797 -4.84 30.86 -17.15
N THR A 798 -4.58 29.73 -17.80
CA THR A 798 -3.32 29.48 -18.51
C THR A 798 -3.15 30.36 -19.76
N SER A 799 -2.28 31.37 -19.68
CA SER A 799 -1.87 32.23 -20.80
C SER A 799 -0.58 31.78 -21.48
N VAL A 800 0.31 31.09 -20.75
CA VAL A 800 1.63 30.67 -21.25
C VAL A 800 1.87 29.18 -21.03
N LEU A 801 2.32 28.51 -22.08
CA LEU A 801 2.71 27.11 -22.11
C LEU A 801 4.21 26.98 -22.44
N LEU A 802 4.92 26.19 -21.66
CA LEU A 802 6.32 25.84 -21.84
C LEU A 802 6.43 24.45 -22.45
N LYS A 803 7.21 24.29 -23.52
CA LYS A 803 7.67 22.96 -23.97
C LYS A 803 9.09 22.78 -23.49
N ALA A 804 9.30 21.79 -22.62
CA ALA A 804 10.57 21.53 -21.97
C ALA A 804 10.99 20.07 -22.11
N LEU A 805 12.29 19.82 -22.08
CA LEU A 805 12.92 18.50 -22.08
C LEU A 805 13.24 18.13 -20.62
N PRO A 806 12.53 17.17 -20.00
CA PRO A 806 12.89 16.67 -18.67
C PRO A 806 14.34 16.21 -18.59
N MET A 807 14.99 16.44 -17.45
CA MET A 807 16.33 15.92 -17.20
C MET A 807 16.26 14.42 -16.91
N ASN A 808 17.05 13.64 -17.66
CA ASN A 808 17.11 12.18 -17.52
C ASN A 808 18.32 11.71 -16.69
N GLY A 809 19.35 12.54 -16.55
CA GLY A 809 20.57 12.16 -15.84
C GLY A 809 21.73 13.11 -16.10
N ARG A 810 22.93 12.67 -15.77
CA ARG A 810 24.18 13.42 -15.97
C ARG A 810 25.22 12.52 -16.64
N THR A 811 26.10 13.13 -17.43
CA THR A 811 27.21 12.44 -18.07
C THR A 811 28.49 13.23 -17.92
N PHE A 812 29.59 12.53 -17.63
CA PHE A 812 30.92 13.13 -17.61
C PHE A 812 31.42 13.28 -19.05
N VAL A 813 31.86 14.48 -19.40
CA VAL A 813 32.41 14.83 -20.71
C VAL A 813 33.87 15.23 -20.53
N CYS A 814 34.76 14.51 -21.19
CA CYS A 814 36.19 14.82 -21.25
C CYS A 814 36.43 15.94 -22.28
N GLY A 815 36.79 17.12 -21.80
CA GLY A 815 37.15 18.27 -22.63
C GLY A 815 38.58 18.19 -23.19
N SER A 816 38.96 19.22 -23.96
CA SER A 816 40.35 19.36 -24.44
C SER A 816 41.32 19.47 -23.26
N HIS A 817 42.41 18.71 -23.30
CA HIS A 817 43.42 18.59 -22.22
C HIS A 817 42.98 17.79 -20.97
N GLY A 818 41.94 16.96 -21.05
CA GLY A 818 41.61 16.00 -19.99
C GLY A 818 40.77 16.55 -18.84
N VAL A 819 40.28 17.80 -18.97
CA VAL A 819 39.35 18.39 -18.00
C VAL A 819 38.01 17.68 -18.07
N ILE A 820 37.55 17.13 -16.95
CA ILE A 820 36.25 16.46 -16.87
C ILE A 820 35.19 17.46 -16.43
N THR A 821 34.09 17.51 -17.20
CA THR A 821 32.93 18.34 -16.89
C THR A 821 31.69 17.49 -16.82
N LEU A 822 30.84 17.70 -15.81
CA LEU A 822 29.58 16.99 -15.66
C LEU A 822 28.48 17.76 -16.41
N GLN A 823 27.90 17.16 -17.45
CA GLN A 823 26.83 17.75 -18.25
C GLN A 823 25.49 17.08 -17.97
N LYS A 824 24.41 17.88 -17.94
CA LYS A 824 23.04 17.38 -17.78
C LYS A 824 22.55 16.77 -19.10
N GLN A 825 21.96 15.58 -19.01
CA GLN A 825 21.28 14.91 -20.12
C GLN A 825 19.78 15.14 -20.02
N PHE A 826 19.17 15.48 -21.14
CA PHE A 826 17.73 15.75 -21.23
C PHE A 826 17.07 14.74 -22.16
N SER A 827 15.75 14.59 -22.02
CA SER A 827 14.94 13.83 -22.95
C SER A 827 15.11 14.33 -24.38
N GLN A 828 14.82 13.48 -25.36
CA GLN A 828 14.80 13.89 -26.78
C GLN A 828 13.49 14.57 -27.16
N ASN A 829 12.39 14.21 -26.50
CA ASN A 829 11.04 14.68 -26.83
C ASN A 829 10.59 15.75 -25.83
N PRO A 830 10.19 16.95 -26.30
CA PRO A 830 9.66 18.00 -25.44
C PRO A 830 8.24 17.67 -24.96
N VAL A 831 7.97 18.01 -23.70
CA VAL A 831 6.68 17.81 -23.03
C VAL A 831 6.10 19.17 -22.66
N PRO A 832 4.78 19.40 -22.83
CA PRO A 832 4.14 20.66 -22.47
C PRO A 832 3.91 20.77 -20.94
N PHE A 833 4.19 21.95 -20.38
CA PHE A 833 4.00 22.33 -18.98
C PHE A 833 3.40 23.73 -18.89
N VAL A 834 2.57 23.97 -17.87
CA VAL A 834 2.01 25.30 -17.62
C VAL A 834 3.01 26.17 -16.85
N TYR A 835 3.09 27.45 -17.24
CA TYR A 835 4.00 28.39 -16.57
C TYR A 835 3.68 28.56 -15.09
N GLN A 836 2.39 28.61 -14.72
CA GLN A 836 1.95 28.74 -13.32
C GLN A 836 2.45 27.63 -12.38
N ALA A 837 2.77 26.44 -12.91
CA ALA A 837 3.29 25.31 -12.12
C ALA A 837 4.81 25.12 -12.31
N THR A 838 5.51 26.20 -12.63
CA THR A 838 6.96 26.25 -12.86
C THR A 838 7.62 27.16 -11.83
N VAL A 839 8.76 26.73 -11.28
CA VAL A 839 9.52 27.48 -10.28
C VAL A 839 10.94 27.70 -10.78
N LYS A 840 11.47 28.90 -10.52
CA LYS A 840 12.85 29.31 -10.80
C LYS A 840 13.59 29.59 -9.49
N ASP A 841 14.92 29.55 -9.55
CA ASP A 841 15.81 30.09 -8.50
C ASP A 841 15.57 29.52 -7.09
N ILE A 842 15.25 28.23 -7.00
CA ILE A 842 15.15 27.53 -5.71
C ILE A 842 16.52 27.11 -5.20
N SER A 843 16.70 27.15 -3.89
CA SER A 843 17.87 26.53 -3.25
C SER A 843 17.70 25.02 -3.27
N VAL A 844 18.64 24.31 -3.87
CA VAL A 844 18.58 22.85 -4.05
C VAL A 844 19.71 22.18 -3.32
N HIS A 845 19.38 21.19 -2.50
CA HIS A 845 20.36 20.31 -1.90
C HIS A 845 20.55 19.07 -2.76
N ASP A 846 21.62 19.04 -3.54
CA ASP A 846 21.95 17.90 -4.40
C ASP A 846 23.36 17.36 -4.11
N PRO A 847 23.47 16.36 -3.22
CA PRO A 847 24.75 15.75 -2.86
C PRO A 847 25.30 14.82 -3.96
N SER A 848 24.55 14.53 -5.03
CA SER A 848 25.00 13.70 -6.16
C SER A 848 26.04 14.40 -7.05
N PHE A 849 26.38 15.65 -6.76
CA PHE A 849 27.41 16.41 -7.45
C PHE A 849 28.82 15.97 -7.00
N CYS A 850 29.23 14.76 -7.37
CA CYS A 850 30.63 14.35 -7.30
C CYS A 850 31.34 14.81 -8.58
N GLN A 851 32.19 15.83 -8.48
CA GLN A 851 32.97 16.32 -9.60
C GLN A 851 34.32 15.63 -9.65
N TYR A 852 34.46 14.61 -10.50
CA TYR A 852 35.79 14.12 -10.91
C TYR A 852 36.52 15.24 -11.65
N LYS A 853 37.79 15.45 -11.30
CA LYS A 853 38.61 16.53 -11.83
C LYS A 853 39.56 16.04 -12.91
N THR A 854 40.01 14.79 -12.85
CA THR A 854 41.03 14.23 -13.74
C THR A 854 40.64 12.89 -14.35
N LEU A 855 41.30 12.50 -15.44
CA LEU A 855 41.00 11.25 -16.14
C LEU A 855 41.36 10.03 -15.29
N SER A 856 42.42 10.12 -14.49
CA SER A 856 42.80 9.08 -13.54
C SER A 856 41.77 8.87 -12.42
N GLU A 857 41.02 9.90 -12.03
CA GLU A 857 39.91 9.77 -11.07
C GLU A 857 38.69 9.09 -11.69
N LEU A 858 38.39 9.37 -12.97
CA LEU A 858 37.25 8.78 -13.68
C LEU A 858 37.51 7.34 -14.14
N PHE A 859 38.75 7.02 -14.48
CA PHE A 859 39.18 5.67 -14.87
C PHE A 859 40.36 5.21 -13.98
N PRO A 860 40.09 4.80 -12.74
CA PRO A 860 41.15 4.30 -11.86
C PRO A 860 41.81 3.04 -12.45
N VAL A 861 43.11 2.88 -12.23
CA VAL A 861 43.85 1.70 -12.68
C VAL A 861 43.36 0.46 -11.91
N GLY A 862 43.13 -0.64 -12.62
CA GLY A 862 42.57 -1.90 -12.11
C GLY A 862 41.05 -2.00 -12.20
N GLU A 863 40.36 -0.90 -12.54
CA GLU A 863 38.89 -0.91 -12.65
C GLU A 863 38.41 -1.44 -14.01
N VAL A 864 37.15 -1.87 -14.02
CA VAL A 864 36.49 -2.39 -15.22
C VAL A 864 35.92 -1.24 -16.05
N ALA A 865 36.24 -1.23 -17.35
CA ALA A 865 35.69 -0.33 -18.34
C ALA A 865 35.11 -1.10 -19.53
N PHE A 866 34.11 -0.51 -20.20
CA PHE A 866 33.53 -1.07 -21.42
C PHE A 866 33.92 -0.24 -22.63
N MET A 867 34.30 -0.92 -23.71
CA MET A 867 34.67 -0.25 -24.95
C MET A 867 33.45 0.26 -25.71
N LEU A 868 33.45 1.54 -26.08
CA LEU A 868 32.44 2.15 -26.95
C LEU A 868 32.95 2.37 -28.38
N GLY A 869 34.17 1.90 -28.69
CA GLY A 869 34.81 2.06 -30.00
C GLY A 869 34.92 0.76 -30.77
N TRP A 870 34.83 0.85 -32.11
CA TRP A 870 35.11 -0.27 -33.01
C TRP A 870 36.61 -0.61 -32.98
N PRO A 871 37.02 -1.91 -33.03
CA PRO A 871 36.22 -3.12 -33.27
C PRO A 871 35.65 -3.81 -32.03
N HIS A 872 35.90 -3.31 -30.83
CA HIS A 872 35.60 -4.02 -29.58
C HIS A 872 34.40 -3.42 -28.82
N TYR A 873 33.42 -2.87 -29.53
CA TYR A 873 32.25 -2.24 -28.93
C TYR A 873 31.51 -3.22 -28.00
N GLY A 874 31.27 -2.82 -26.75
CA GLY A 874 30.63 -3.64 -25.72
C GLY A 874 31.55 -4.63 -25.00
N CYS A 875 32.81 -4.82 -25.44
CA CYS A 875 33.73 -5.70 -24.74
C CYS A 875 34.17 -5.08 -23.39
N GLN A 876 34.23 -5.94 -22.37
CA GLN A 876 34.77 -5.59 -21.05
C GLN A 876 36.31 -5.58 -21.09
N GLY A 877 36.92 -4.60 -20.43
CA GLY A 877 38.36 -4.55 -20.24
C GLY A 877 38.75 -3.93 -18.90
N GLU A 878 40.00 -4.16 -18.50
CA GLU A 878 40.58 -3.61 -17.27
C GLU A 878 41.45 -2.40 -17.59
N VAL A 879 41.34 -1.33 -16.82
CA VAL A 879 42.17 -0.12 -16.98
C VAL A 879 43.60 -0.41 -16.50
N LEU A 880 44.57 -0.32 -17.40
CA LEU A 880 45.98 -0.57 -17.09
C LEU A 880 46.74 0.70 -16.72
N ASP A 881 46.45 1.79 -17.42
CA ASP A 881 47.24 3.03 -17.33
C ASP A 881 46.43 4.22 -17.86
N VAL A 882 46.70 5.40 -17.31
CA VAL A 882 46.06 6.65 -17.71
C VAL A 882 47.14 7.68 -17.99
N GLU A 883 47.29 8.03 -19.27
CA GLU A 883 48.24 9.04 -19.72
C GLU A 883 47.57 10.42 -19.67
N GLU A 884 47.94 11.24 -18.69
CA GLU A 884 47.49 12.64 -18.57
C GLU A 884 48.51 13.57 -19.25
N GLY A 885 48.23 13.97 -20.49
CA GLY A 885 49.10 14.85 -21.29
C GLY A 885 48.31 15.73 -22.27
N GLU A 886 48.96 16.30 -23.29
CA GLU A 886 48.28 17.12 -24.30
C GLU A 886 47.16 16.36 -25.05
N SER A 887 47.30 15.03 -25.16
CA SER A 887 46.28 14.10 -25.67
C SER A 887 46.04 13.02 -24.62
N PRO A 888 45.07 13.20 -23.71
CA PRO A 888 44.80 12.24 -22.64
C PRO A 888 44.30 10.90 -23.21
N ARG A 889 44.83 9.78 -22.70
CA ARG A 889 44.47 8.43 -23.16
C ARG A 889 44.36 7.45 -21.99
N VAL A 890 43.40 6.54 -22.06
CA VAL A 890 43.26 5.41 -21.15
C VAL A 890 43.67 4.15 -21.89
N ARG A 891 44.62 3.40 -21.32
CA ARG A 891 45.02 2.09 -21.83
C ARG A 891 44.21 1.04 -21.09
N ILE A 892 43.52 0.18 -21.84
CA ILE A 892 42.72 -0.91 -21.28
C ILE A 892 43.15 -2.25 -21.87
N ASN A 893 43.05 -3.31 -21.08
CA ASN A 893 43.20 -4.68 -21.54
C ASN A 893 41.81 -5.27 -21.82
N VAL A 894 41.46 -5.45 -23.10
CA VAL A 894 40.13 -5.90 -23.51
C VAL A 894 40.09 -7.41 -23.67
N THR A 895 39.14 -8.06 -23.01
CA THR A 895 38.87 -9.48 -23.22
C THR A 895 37.84 -9.62 -24.33
N THR A 896 38.23 -10.24 -25.45
CA THR A 896 37.33 -10.47 -26.60
C THR A 896 36.75 -11.88 -26.54
N LEU A 897 35.42 -11.99 -26.57
CA LEU A 897 34.70 -13.25 -26.67
C LEU A 897 34.18 -13.46 -28.11
N GLU A 898 34.00 -14.72 -28.51
CA GLU A 898 33.31 -15.03 -29.77
C GLU A 898 31.80 -14.77 -29.58
N GLU A 899 31.20 -13.96 -30.47
CA GLU A 899 29.76 -13.67 -30.44
C GLU A 899 28.96 -14.65 -31.31
N PRO A 900 27.74 -15.03 -30.91
CA PRO A 900 26.88 -15.87 -31.73
C PRO A 900 26.45 -15.14 -33.00
N ASN A 901 26.50 -15.84 -34.14
CA ASN A 901 26.03 -15.29 -35.40
C ASN A 901 24.50 -15.34 -35.50
N LEU A 902 23.84 -14.31 -34.96
CA LEU A 902 22.38 -14.19 -34.96
C LEU A 902 21.79 -13.89 -36.34
N ALA A 903 22.61 -13.47 -37.33
CA ALA A 903 22.12 -13.14 -38.67
C ALA A 903 21.52 -14.36 -39.41
N LYS A 904 21.86 -15.59 -39.00
CA LYS A 904 21.26 -16.82 -39.52
C LYS A 904 19.78 -16.98 -39.12
N PHE A 905 19.34 -16.27 -38.09
CA PHE A 905 17.96 -16.25 -37.61
C PHE A 905 17.20 -14.99 -38.06
N ASN A 906 17.88 -14.03 -38.72
CA ASN A 906 17.30 -12.83 -39.33
C ASN A 906 16.58 -13.10 -40.66
N ASP A 907 16.15 -14.34 -40.92
CA ASP A 907 15.44 -14.69 -42.16
C ASP A 907 14.00 -14.16 -42.08
N THR A 908 13.87 -12.83 -42.21
CA THR A 908 12.65 -12.04 -42.04
C THR A 908 11.53 -12.47 -42.98
N GLU A 909 11.83 -13.14 -44.10
CA GLU A 909 10.82 -13.62 -45.05
C GLU A 909 10.23 -14.99 -44.67
N ARG A 910 10.91 -15.80 -43.86
CA ARG A 910 10.40 -17.11 -43.44
C ARG A 910 9.44 -17.05 -42.26
N TYR A 911 9.51 -15.98 -41.46
CA TYR A 911 8.77 -15.85 -40.20
C TYR A 911 7.93 -14.56 -40.08
N ASN A 912 8.01 -13.61 -41.02
CA ASN A 912 7.05 -12.50 -41.06
C ASN A 912 5.66 -13.05 -41.42
N GLN A 913 4.82 -13.17 -40.40
CA GLN A 913 3.44 -13.51 -40.59
C GLN A 913 2.76 -12.39 -41.39
N GLN A 914 2.16 -12.74 -42.52
CA GLN A 914 1.41 -11.78 -43.32
C GLN A 914 0.14 -11.39 -42.57
N TYR A 915 -0.07 -10.07 -42.44
CA TYR A 915 -1.23 -9.49 -41.78
C TYR A 915 -2.20 -8.91 -42.82
N TYR A 916 -3.48 -9.07 -42.56
CA TYR A 916 -4.58 -8.65 -43.41
C TYR A 916 -5.46 -7.66 -42.68
N THR A 917 -6.04 -6.72 -43.42
CA THR A 917 -7.00 -5.76 -42.85
C THR A 917 -8.25 -6.48 -42.33
N SER A 918 -8.95 -5.84 -41.38
CA SER A 918 -10.24 -6.33 -40.89
C SER A 918 -11.23 -6.69 -42.01
N PHE A 919 -11.19 -5.95 -43.12
CA PHE A 919 -12.05 -6.21 -44.29
C PHE A 919 -11.64 -7.48 -45.05
N GLN A 920 -10.35 -7.64 -45.33
CA GLN A 920 -9.82 -8.81 -46.05
C GLN A 920 -10.03 -10.10 -45.26
N ALA A 921 -9.69 -10.09 -43.96
CA ALA A 921 -9.88 -11.26 -43.10
C ALA A 921 -11.36 -11.65 -42.98
N ALA A 922 -12.26 -10.67 -42.83
CA ALA A 922 -13.70 -10.92 -42.77
C ALA A 922 -14.25 -11.47 -44.09
N GLN A 923 -13.75 -10.97 -45.23
CA GLN A 923 -14.12 -11.46 -46.56
C GLN A 923 -13.74 -12.95 -46.76
N TRP A 924 -12.56 -13.36 -46.29
CA TRP A 924 -12.11 -14.76 -46.37
C TRP A 924 -12.94 -15.70 -45.50
N LEU A 925 -13.35 -15.22 -44.33
CA LEU A 925 -14.17 -15.95 -43.38
C LEU A 925 -15.67 -15.95 -43.75
N GLY A 926 -16.08 -15.17 -44.75
CA GLY A 926 -17.49 -15.03 -45.15
C GLY A 926 -18.37 -14.32 -44.11
N ILE A 927 -17.79 -13.49 -43.24
CA ILE A 927 -18.48 -12.79 -42.15
C ILE A 927 -18.36 -11.26 -42.27
N GLY A 928 -19.15 -10.51 -41.50
CA GLY A 928 -19.02 -9.06 -41.40
C GLY A 928 -17.78 -8.64 -40.60
N SER A 929 -17.14 -7.53 -40.98
CA SER A 929 -15.96 -6.99 -40.26
C SER A 929 -16.27 -6.61 -38.81
N HIS A 930 -17.50 -6.17 -38.53
CA HIS A 930 -17.98 -5.91 -37.17
C HIS A 930 -18.06 -7.20 -36.34
N PHE A 931 -18.61 -8.27 -36.92
CA PHE A 931 -18.72 -9.57 -36.27
C PHE A 931 -17.34 -10.19 -36.00
N LEU A 932 -16.43 -10.13 -36.99
CA LEU A 932 -15.02 -10.50 -36.81
C LEU A 932 -14.40 -9.72 -35.64
N SER A 933 -14.69 -8.42 -35.54
CA SER A 933 -14.20 -7.59 -34.45
C SER A 933 -14.74 -8.01 -33.07
N ARG A 934 -15.98 -8.50 -32.99
CA ARG A 934 -16.58 -8.98 -31.72
C ARG A 934 -16.03 -10.35 -31.32
N ILE A 935 -16.02 -11.33 -32.23
CA ILE A 935 -15.56 -12.70 -31.93
C ILE A 935 -14.08 -12.73 -31.52
N THR A 936 -13.26 -11.86 -32.12
CA THR A 936 -11.84 -11.70 -31.78
C THR A 936 -11.62 -10.86 -30.52
N GLY A 937 -12.64 -10.16 -30.01
CA GLY A 937 -12.59 -9.36 -28.78
C GLY A 937 -13.13 -10.11 -27.55
N CYS A 938 -13.78 -9.38 -26.64
CA CYS A 938 -14.49 -9.95 -25.49
C CYS A 938 -16.01 -9.92 -25.71
N ILE A 939 -16.68 -11.04 -25.48
CA ILE A 939 -18.15 -11.17 -25.52
C ILE A 939 -18.60 -11.69 -24.16
N PHE A 940 -19.21 -10.83 -23.35
CA PHE A 940 -19.63 -11.16 -22.00
C PHE A 940 -21.10 -11.59 -21.96
N ILE A 941 -21.35 -12.72 -21.30
CA ILE A 941 -22.67 -13.32 -21.07
C ILE A 941 -22.95 -13.33 -19.57
N LYS A 942 -24.15 -12.88 -19.18
CA LYS A 942 -24.62 -12.93 -17.79
C LYS A 942 -25.35 -14.25 -17.53
N PRO A 943 -24.95 -15.06 -16.53
CA PRO A 943 -25.62 -16.32 -16.22
C PRO A 943 -27.09 -16.11 -15.78
N GLY A 944 -27.95 -17.06 -16.13
CA GLY A 944 -29.40 -16.99 -15.87
C GLY A 944 -30.20 -16.25 -16.95
N SER A 945 -31.31 -15.63 -16.56
CA SER A 945 -32.29 -15.03 -17.48
C SER A 945 -32.58 -13.56 -17.18
N ARG A 946 -33.23 -12.87 -18.11
CA ARG A 946 -33.70 -11.48 -17.88
C ARG A 946 -34.69 -11.38 -16.72
N ALA A 947 -35.49 -12.43 -16.49
CA ALA A 947 -36.51 -12.47 -15.46
C ALA A 947 -35.96 -12.92 -14.10
N ASN A 948 -34.90 -13.72 -14.09
CA ASN A 948 -34.22 -14.18 -12.89
C ASN A 948 -32.70 -14.20 -13.12
N PRO A 949 -32.05 -13.03 -13.08
CA PRO A 949 -30.60 -12.95 -13.25
C PRO A 949 -29.94 -13.64 -12.05
N LYS A 950 -29.08 -14.63 -12.31
CA LYS A 950 -28.22 -15.14 -11.25
C LYS A 950 -27.23 -14.03 -10.89
N ASP A 951 -26.99 -13.80 -9.60
CA ASP A 951 -25.88 -12.98 -9.12
C ASP A 951 -24.54 -13.73 -9.27
N ALA A 952 -24.28 -14.16 -10.51
CA ALA A 952 -23.05 -14.80 -10.94
C ALA A 952 -22.32 -13.88 -11.92
N HIS A 953 -20.99 -13.98 -11.90
CA HIS A 953 -20.14 -13.12 -12.72
C HIS A 953 -20.36 -13.32 -14.22
N MET A 954 -20.14 -12.25 -15.00
CA MET A 954 -20.19 -12.35 -16.47
C MET A 954 -19.07 -13.26 -17.01
N VAL A 955 -19.47 -14.19 -17.86
CA VAL A 955 -18.62 -15.19 -18.52
C VAL A 955 -18.23 -14.67 -19.90
N ASN A 956 -16.95 -14.78 -20.27
CA ASN A 956 -16.48 -14.34 -21.58
C ASN A 956 -16.36 -15.52 -22.53
N ILE A 957 -17.00 -15.43 -23.70
CA ILE A 957 -16.89 -16.43 -24.78
C ILE A 957 -16.14 -15.90 -26.02
N GLY A 958 -15.58 -14.68 -25.95
CA GLY A 958 -14.75 -14.14 -27.04
C GLY A 958 -13.33 -14.72 -27.02
N LEU A 959 -12.68 -14.76 -28.19
CA LEU A 959 -11.34 -15.32 -28.36
C LEU A 959 -10.21 -14.48 -27.72
N ASN A 960 -10.50 -13.24 -27.29
CA ASN A 960 -9.53 -12.34 -26.64
C ASN A 960 -8.24 -12.11 -27.44
N LEU A 961 -8.36 -12.09 -28.77
CA LEU A 961 -7.23 -11.83 -29.66
C LEU A 961 -6.89 -10.34 -29.73
N LYS A 962 -7.72 -9.44 -29.19
CA LYS A 962 -7.45 -7.99 -29.16
C LYS A 962 -8.10 -7.29 -27.97
N PHE A 963 -7.47 -6.21 -27.50
CA PHE A 963 -7.98 -5.40 -26.39
C PHE A 963 -7.89 -3.90 -26.68
N THR A 964 -8.87 -3.36 -27.41
CA THR A 964 -8.88 -1.94 -27.82
C THR A 964 -8.77 -0.95 -26.65
N LYS A 965 -9.51 -1.17 -25.55
CA LYS A 965 -9.48 -0.27 -24.38
C LYS A 965 -8.16 -0.29 -23.62
N LYS A 966 -7.42 -1.40 -23.69
CA LYS A 966 -6.14 -1.59 -23.02
C LYS A 966 -4.94 -1.26 -23.91
N CYS A 967 -5.18 -1.04 -25.21
CA CYS A 967 -4.15 -0.94 -26.23
C CYS A 967 -3.18 -2.14 -26.19
N GLU A 968 -3.75 -3.35 -26.10
CA GLU A 968 -3.00 -4.62 -26.12
C GLU A 968 -3.42 -5.49 -27.31
N GLU A 969 -2.44 -6.18 -27.90
CA GLU A 969 -2.56 -7.13 -29.02
C GLU A 969 -2.01 -8.52 -28.63
N ILE A 970 -2.42 -9.57 -29.34
CA ILE A 970 -1.88 -10.92 -29.14
C ILE A 970 -0.83 -11.20 -30.21
N PRO A 971 0.46 -11.36 -29.83
CA PRO A 971 1.54 -11.65 -30.77
C PRO A 971 1.22 -12.83 -31.70
N GLY A 972 1.41 -12.63 -33.00
CA GLY A 972 1.17 -13.63 -34.04
C GLY A 972 -0.31 -13.85 -34.42
N TYR A 973 -1.25 -13.13 -33.79
CA TYR A 973 -2.67 -13.19 -34.11
C TYR A 973 -3.19 -11.86 -34.62
N THR A 974 -3.02 -10.79 -33.85
CA THR A 974 -3.53 -9.46 -34.21
C THR A 974 -2.46 -8.40 -34.06
N ARG A 975 -2.64 -7.30 -34.79
CA ARG A 975 -1.78 -6.12 -34.69
C ARG A 975 -2.60 -4.84 -34.88
N LEU A 976 -2.37 -3.81 -34.07
CA LEU A 976 -3.02 -2.51 -34.26
C LEU A 976 -2.10 -1.54 -35.01
N THR A 977 -2.60 -0.95 -36.09
CA THR A 977 -1.94 0.13 -36.84
C THR A 977 -2.80 1.40 -36.83
N PRO A 978 -2.28 2.56 -37.27
CA PRO A 978 -3.08 3.78 -37.41
C PRO A 978 -4.31 3.59 -38.32
N GLU A 979 -4.26 2.66 -39.27
CA GLU A 979 -5.37 2.33 -40.17
C GLU A 979 -6.39 1.34 -39.56
N GLY A 980 -6.07 0.70 -38.43
CA GLY A 980 -6.98 -0.18 -37.69
C GLY A 980 -6.38 -1.54 -37.30
N TRP A 981 -7.25 -2.48 -36.91
CA TRP A 981 -6.83 -3.83 -36.53
C TRP A 981 -6.53 -4.69 -37.76
N LEU A 982 -5.36 -5.33 -37.73
CA LEU A 982 -4.91 -6.34 -38.67
C LEU A 982 -4.94 -7.73 -38.03
N TYR A 983 -5.15 -8.76 -38.85
CA TYR A 983 -5.25 -10.16 -38.44
C TYR A 983 -4.29 -11.02 -39.26
N SER A 984 -3.60 -11.94 -38.61
CA SER A 984 -2.76 -12.93 -39.27
C SER A 984 -3.60 -14.07 -39.85
N GLN A 985 -3.00 -14.90 -40.71
CA GLN A 985 -3.66 -16.13 -41.18
C GLN A 985 -4.07 -17.04 -40.01
N LYS A 986 -3.19 -17.18 -39.00
CA LYS A 986 -3.44 -18.01 -37.82
C LYS A 986 -4.65 -17.53 -37.02
N ALA A 987 -4.87 -16.22 -36.93
CA ALA A 987 -6.06 -15.66 -36.31
C ALA A 987 -7.33 -15.98 -37.11
N SER A 988 -7.28 -15.84 -38.44
CA SER A 988 -8.39 -16.23 -39.30
C SER A 988 -8.70 -17.72 -39.18
N ASP A 989 -7.70 -18.60 -39.22
CA ASP A 989 -7.89 -20.05 -39.09
C ASP A 989 -8.51 -20.41 -37.74
N THR A 990 -8.06 -19.79 -36.65
CA THR A 990 -8.63 -20.02 -35.31
C THR A 990 -10.09 -19.54 -35.22
N VAL A 991 -10.40 -18.40 -35.86
CA VAL A 991 -11.79 -17.93 -35.95
C VAL A 991 -12.64 -18.91 -36.76
N LEU A 992 -12.13 -19.42 -37.88
CA LEU A 992 -12.83 -20.39 -38.72
C LEU A 992 -13.12 -21.69 -37.94
N GLU A 993 -12.11 -22.26 -37.28
CA GLU A 993 -12.27 -23.44 -36.43
C GLU A 993 -13.32 -23.21 -35.33
N TYR A 994 -13.34 -22.01 -34.73
CA TYR A 994 -14.30 -21.68 -33.69
C TYR A 994 -15.74 -21.53 -34.22
N LEU A 995 -15.89 -20.98 -35.43
CA LEU A 995 -17.16 -20.88 -36.13
C LEU A 995 -17.69 -22.27 -36.50
N GLU A 996 -16.83 -23.15 -37.03
CA GLU A 996 -17.18 -24.52 -37.42
C GLU A 996 -17.51 -25.42 -36.22
N LYS A 997 -16.86 -25.19 -35.08
CA LYS A 997 -17.09 -25.97 -33.85
C LYS A 997 -18.44 -25.67 -33.21
N PHE A 998 -18.89 -24.41 -33.26
CA PHE A 998 -20.14 -23.96 -32.62
C PHE A 998 -21.03 -23.14 -33.58
N PRO A 999 -21.47 -23.70 -34.72
CA PRO A 999 -22.16 -22.93 -35.77
C PRO A 999 -23.49 -22.34 -35.27
N GLU A 1000 -24.29 -23.12 -34.53
CA GLU A 1000 -25.58 -22.70 -33.99
C GLU A 1000 -25.44 -21.53 -32.99
N LEU A 1001 -24.37 -21.51 -32.20
CA LEU A 1001 -24.04 -20.42 -31.28
C LEU A 1001 -23.82 -19.12 -32.06
N TRP A 1002 -23.00 -19.19 -33.10
CA TRP A 1002 -22.61 -18.00 -33.85
C TRP A 1002 -23.72 -17.48 -34.76
N ASP A 1003 -24.61 -18.34 -35.25
CA ASP A 1003 -25.83 -17.92 -35.92
C ASP A 1003 -26.73 -17.10 -35.00
N ILE A 1004 -26.88 -17.51 -33.74
CA ILE A 1004 -27.65 -16.77 -32.73
C ILE A 1004 -26.98 -15.43 -32.43
N VAL A 1005 -25.68 -15.42 -32.12
CA VAL A 1005 -24.94 -14.20 -31.76
C VAL A 1005 -24.88 -13.21 -32.94
N ALA A 1006 -24.71 -13.69 -34.17
CA ALA A 1006 -24.70 -12.83 -35.36
C ALA A 1006 -26.07 -12.21 -35.66
N ASN A 1007 -27.17 -12.91 -35.34
CA ASN A 1007 -28.53 -12.38 -35.51
C ASN A 1007 -28.93 -11.40 -34.39
N MET A 1008 -28.43 -11.61 -33.16
CA MET A 1008 -28.61 -10.67 -32.05
C MET A 1008 -27.96 -9.30 -32.32
N ASP A 1009 -26.94 -9.24 -33.18
CA ASP A 1009 -26.19 -8.02 -33.52
C ASP A 1009 -27.07 -6.90 -34.15
N ARG A 1010 -28.32 -7.21 -34.53
CA ARG A 1010 -29.29 -6.22 -35.02
C ARG A 1010 -30.12 -5.56 -33.92
N GLU A 1011 -30.15 -6.11 -32.71
CA GLU A 1011 -30.89 -5.59 -31.56
C GLU A 1011 -29.93 -4.96 -30.55
N LYS A 1012 -30.07 -3.66 -30.30
CA LYS A 1012 -29.21 -2.86 -29.40
C LYS A 1012 -29.42 -3.21 -27.91
N ASN A 1013 -29.10 -4.43 -27.48
CA ASN A 1013 -29.07 -4.79 -26.06
C ASN A 1013 -27.63 -4.99 -25.59
N ASP A 1014 -27.20 -4.19 -24.61
CA ASP A 1014 -25.83 -4.20 -24.07
C ASP A 1014 -25.52 -5.41 -23.16
N VAL A 1015 -26.53 -6.17 -22.74
CA VAL A 1015 -26.37 -7.33 -21.84
C VAL A 1015 -27.00 -8.57 -22.47
N ILE A 1016 -26.18 -9.58 -22.72
CA ILE A 1016 -26.59 -10.88 -23.27
C ILE A 1016 -26.73 -11.88 -22.12
N TYR A 1017 -27.87 -12.55 -22.01
CA TYR A 1017 -28.12 -13.55 -20.97
C TYR A 1017 -27.85 -14.96 -21.47
N GLU A 1018 -27.47 -15.86 -20.56
CA GLU A 1018 -27.20 -17.26 -20.87
C GLU A 1018 -28.40 -17.94 -21.52
N GLU A 1019 -29.61 -17.73 -20.99
CA GLU A 1019 -30.85 -18.29 -21.58
C GLU A 1019 -31.16 -17.72 -22.98
N ASP A 1020 -30.70 -16.52 -23.31
CA ASP A 1020 -30.93 -15.92 -24.63
C ASP A 1020 -30.16 -16.70 -25.72
N ILE A 1021 -29.07 -17.39 -25.34
CA ILE A 1021 -28.19 -18.13 -26.26
C ILE A 1021 -28.35 -19.65 -26.09
N PHE A 1022 -28.17 -20.17 -24.88
CA PHE A 1022 -27.94 -21.60 -24.62
C PHE A 1022 -29.20 -22.42 -24.35
N LYS A 1023 -30.37 -21.77 -24.23
CA LYS A 1023 -31.63 -22.46 -23.89
C LYS A 1023 -32.01 -23.59 -24.86
N ASN A 1024 -31.65 -23.46 -26.14
CA ASN A 1024 -31.95 -24.44 -27.19
C ASN A 1024 -30.70 -25.04 -27.84
N LEU A 1025 -29.51 -24.76 -27.32
CA LEU A 1025 -28.25 -25.30 -27.83
C LEU A 1025 -27.94 -26.65 -27.17
N ARG A 1026 -27.31 -27.56 -27.92
CA ARG A 1026 -26.80 -28.82 -27.36
C ARG A 1026 -25.58 -28.63 -26.47
N GLU A 1027 -24.81 -27.58 -26.76
CA GLU A 1027 -23.60 -27.22 -26.03
C GLU A 1027 -23.93 -26.30 -24.86
N THR A 1028 -23.23 -26.46 -23.74
CA THR A 1028 -23.39 -25.57 -22.59
C THR A 1028 -22.39 -24.41 -22.65
N MET A 1029 -22.67 -23.37 -21.87
CA MET A 1029 -21.74 -22.26 -21.70
C MET A 1029 -20.38 -22.73 -21.16
N GLU A 1030 -20.34 -23.77 -20.30
CA GLU A 1030 -19.07 -24.32 -19.80
C GLU A 1030 -18.24 -24.96 -20.92
N ASN A 1031 -18.86 -25.75 -21.80
CA ASN A 1031 -18.17 -26.39 -22.92
C ASN A 1031 -17.48 -25.38 -23.84
N VAL A 1032 -18.15 -24.25 -24.12
CA VAL A 1032 -17.59 -23.18 -24.96
C VAL A 1032 -16.39 -22.52 -24.27
N VAL A 1033 -16.48 -22.26 -22.97
CA VAL A 1033 -15.39 -21.64 -22.20
C VAL A 1033 -14.19 -22.58 -22.10
N GLU A 1034 -14.42 -23.87 -21.88
CA GLU A 1034 -13.36 -24.87 -21.82
C GLU A 1034 -12.63 -24.98 -23.17
N TYR A 1035 -13.38 -24.97 -24.29
CA TYR A 1035 -12.77 -24.93 -25.62
C TYR A 1035 -11.91 -23.67 -25.83
N VAL A 1036 -12.42 -22.48 -25.51
CA VAL A 1036 -11.65 -21.23 -25.66
C VAL A 1036 -10.37 -21.26 -24.82
N LYS A 1037 -10.42 -21.83 -23.61
CA LYS A 1037 -9.22 -22.03 -22.76
C LYS A 1037 -8.26 -23.08 -23.28
N SER A 1038 -8.72 -24.03 -24.10
CA SER A 1038 -7.86 -25.05 -24.72
C SER A 1038 -7.09 -24.53 -25.94
N LEU A 1039 -7.53 -23.42 -26.53
CA LEU A 1039 -6.91 -22.85 -27.72
C LEU A 1039 -5.50 -22.31 -27.41
N PRO A 1040 -4.52 -22.48 -28.32
CA PRO A 1040 -3.16 -21.97 -28.11
C PRO A 1040 -3.09 -20.46 -27.86
N CYS A 1041 -3.98 -19.68 -28.46
CA CYS A 1041 -4.03 -18.23 -28.28
C CYS A 1041 -4.32 -17.80 -26.84
N SER A 1042 -5.01 -18.64 -26.06
CA SER A 1042 -5.35 -18.35 -24.66
C SER A 1042 -4.14 -18.42 -23.73
N GLN A 1043 -3.08 -19.11 -24.14
CA GLN A 1043 -1.83 -19.28 -23.39
C GLN A 1043 -0.82 -18.15 -23.69
N ILE A 1044 -1.07 -17.34 -24.72
CA ILE A 1044 -0.16 -16.25 -25.13
C ILE A 1044 -0.48 -15.00 -24.33
N LYS A 1045 0.55 -14.40 -23.70
CA LYS A 1045 0.42 -13.16 -22.95
C LYS A 1045 0.16 -11.97 -23.90
N PRO A 1046 -0.89 -11.15 -23.68
CA PRO A 1046 -1.12 -9.92 -24.42
C PRO A 1046 0.05 -8.94 -24.28
N GLN A 1047 0.34 -8.18 -25.33
CA GLN A 1047 1.43 -7.20 -25.38
C GLN A 1047 0.91 -5.82 -25.75
N LYS A 1048 1.62 -4.77 -25.31
CA LYS A 1048 1.29 -3.40 -25.73
C LYS A 1048 1.50 -3.26 -27.24
N VAL A 1049 0.61 -2.52 -27.89
CA VAL A 1049 0.67 -2.24 -29.32
C VAL A 1049 2.04 -1.65 -29.69
N GLY A 1050 2.66 -2.19 -30.75
CA GLY A 1050 3.97 -1.77 -31.24
C GLY A 1050 5.16 -2.56 -30.68
N ALA A 1051 4.94 -3.53 -29.79
CA ALA A 1051 5.98 -4.45 -29.34
C ALA A 1051 6.33 -5.47 -30.43
N ASN A 1052 7.61 -5.62 -30.75
CA ASN A 1052 8.10 -6.68 -31.62
C ASN A 1052 8.56 -7.87 -30.77
N VAL A 1053 7.89 -9.02 -30.92
CA VAL A 1053 8.17 -10.24 -30.15
C VAL A 1053 8.64 -11.34 -31.10
N LEU A 1054 9.65 -12.10 -30.68
CA LEU A 1054 10.15 -13.26 -31.41
C LEU A 1054 9.28 -14.50 -31.12
N ASP A 1055 9.13 -15.36 -32.11
CA ASP A 1055 8.48 -16.66 -31.93
C ASP A 1055 9.31 -17.56 -31.01
N GLU A 1056 8.65 -18.39 -30.20
CA GLU A 1056 9.28 -19.28 -29.23
C GLU A 1056 10.30 -20.23 -29.88
N GLY A 1057 10.03 -20.72 -31.10
CA GLY A 1057 10.97 -21.59 -31.82
C GLY A 1057 12.27 -20.87 -32.19
N VAL A 1058 12.19 -19.56 -32.49
CA VAL A 1058 13.38 -18.73 -32.76
C VAL A 1058 14.17 -18.51 -31.47
N VAL A 1059 13.49 -18.25 -30.35
CA VAL A 1059 14.15 -18.10 -29.03
C VAL A 1059 14.91 -19.37 -28.65
N GLN A 1060 14.32 -20.56 -28.83
CA GLN A 1060 14.99 -21.84 -28.56
C GLN A 1060 16.22 -22.06 -29.47
N ALA A 1061 16.12 -21.67 -30.74
CA ALA A 1061 17.25 -21.78 -31.68
C ALA A 1061 18.41 -20.84 -31.28
N ILE A 1062 18.11 -19.61 -30.89
CA ILE A 1062 19.09 -18.64 -30.36
C ILE A 1062 19.76 -19.19 -29.09
N GLN A 1063 18.97 -19.76 -28.16
CA GLN A 1063 19.49 -20.35 -26.93
C GLN A 1063 20.50 -21.47 -27.21
N LYS A 1064 20.22 -22.35 -28.17
CA LYS A 1064 21.12 -23.44 -28.56
C LYS A 1064 22.43 -22.95 -29.18
N GLU A 1065 22.37 -21.94 -30.05
CA GLU A 1065 23.57 -21.32 -30.62
C GLU A 1065 24.41 -20.65 -29.53
N ALA A 1066 23.77 -19.90 -28.61
CA ALA A 1066 24.44 -19.25 -27.48
C ALA A 1066 25.14 -20.26 -26.56
N GLN A 1067 24.50 -21.39 -26.25
CA GLN A 1067 25.11 -22.48 -25.47
C GLN A 1067 26.36 -23.05 -26.17
N THR A 1068 26.26 -23.29 -27.48
CA THR A 1068 27.37 -23.83 -28.29
C THR A 1068 28.57 -22.87 -28.29
N ILE A 1069 28.32 -21.56 -28.42
CA ILE A 1069 29.37 -20.54 -28.39
C ILE A 1069 29.97 -20.40 -26.98
N ASN A 1070 29.16 -20.44 -25.92
CA ASN A 1070 29.64 -20.42 -24.55
C ASN A 1070 30.58 -21.60 -24.23
N GLU A 1071 30.28 -22.80 -24.74
CA GLU A 1071 31.18 -23.95 -24.60
C GLU A 1071 32.52 -23.75 -25.33
N ARG A 1072 32.52 -23.06 -26.48
CA ARG A 1072 33.76 -22.73 -27.19
C ARG A 1072 34.58 -21.66 -26.46
N ASN A 1073 33.91 -20.62 -25.95
CA ASN A 1073 34.56 -19.57 -25.17
C ASN A 1073 35.14 -20.12 -23.86
N LYS A 1074 34.51 -21.10 -23.21
CA LYS A 1074 35.08 -21.79 -22.02
C LYS A 1074 36.33 -22.64 -22.31
N LYS A 1075 36.52 -23.06 -23.57
CA LYS A 1075 37.67 -23.87 -24.00
C LYS A 1075 38.85 -23.02 -24.48
N ARG A 1076 38.62 -21.75 -24.78
CA ARG A 1076 39.65 -20.75 -25.06
C ARG A 1076 40.13 -20.16 -23.75
#